data_AF-A0A2G9QDT9-F1
#
_entry.id   AF-A0A2G9QDT9-F1
#
_cell.length_a   1.000
_cell.length_b   1.000
_cell.length_c   1.000
_cell.angle_alpha   90.00
_cell.angle_beta   90.00
_cell.angle_gamma   90.00
#
_symmetry.space_group_name_H-M   'P 1'
#
loop_
_entity.id
_entity.type
_entity.pdbx_description
1 polymer ?
#
loop_
_entity_poly.entity_id
_entity_poly.type
_entity_poly.pdbx_seq_one_letter_code
_entity_poly.pdbx_strand_id
1 'polypeptide(L)'
;TQEKFHQLLSQYDFNELKLIYEYFKNDLIYIVASTTDFKHLLEHMASRNILNEELYLEMRSDLGPFMFSEKLVQDILNAGKEAIMVFLEGIYDLQFLNTPTHLYALQEELDNFGDSLMQQILLDRNGNPLTPELKEIQEHHKQHLLETAIPKTSASIGQNKAFYISDRYMDLIASHVHPFYKSAEHKLIETAAKHKNYVLTAAGCVSLNRLFRWCQRLKCEPHAVMITGVPGIGKTTLLEKLVCDWANGKFYQRFSFIFFLRFRDLNKLEKISLESMILQEYPYLENQLGNILKNPERILFIFDGLDESVHEINFKSRHLSHDIKQVENVRAVVVGLAKRSLLKGCRLLMTSQPDRLAGKDISIFKGVLEVIGFLPNESQLYIERFFMNKDISDKVLGFLRENGVLYTFWYNPSYCWIICTVLSKFFKGQPTNNDQKKTLLPKTMTQLFAAFIADVLSNHSPDKFSARSLLTSIGWMAEHGIMNHVTKFEKQTLSQFNVDTASKLLPEIMKEYTRFPEASFSFLHPITQEFLAALVHYIDYSPEKLHSSLERAKSFNNNYGELFLSFLCGLSDVSTSTILEPYLGDLSSDAAKDVLTWLQLHLTWLQQEVTEPETLETRRLLSICFKFFELQNKAFCSECLGLFRCLSFCDVNLTPLDCSVVSFTLQSFEEIEVLGLRECNLRRKDVERFAPALHNIRNIGYDINACLLTSS
;
A
#
# COMPACT_ATOMS: atom_id res chain seq x y z
N THR A 1 34.24 -2.83 -21.79
CA THR A 1 35.01 -1.59 -21.61
C THR A 1 34.11 -0.43 -21.97
N GLN A 2 34.24 0.70 -21.28
CA GLN A 2 33.44 1.90 -21.52
C GLN A 2 33.47 2.33 -23.00
N GLU A 3 34.62 2.19 -23.67
CA GLU A 3 34.80 2.47 -25.09
C GLU A 3 33.92 1.59 -26.01
N LYS A 4 33.73 0.30 -25.68
CA LYS A 4 32.81 -0.58 -26.42
C LYS A 4 31.35 -0.19 -26.20
N PHE A 5 31.01 0.26 -24.99
CA PHE A 5 29.67 0.72 -24.66
C PHE A 5 29.33 2.03 -25.38
N HIS A 6 30.28 2.98 -25.41
CA HIS A 6 30.18 4.19 -26.22
C HIS A 6 30.00 3.87 -27.71
N GLN A 7 30.81 2.96 -28.25
CA GLN A 7 30.68 2.51 -29.65
C GLN A 7 29.30 1.91 -29.92
N LEU A 8 28.76 1.10 -29.00
CA LEU A 8 27.40 0.55 -29.12
C LEU A 8 26.34 1.66 -29.17
N LEU A 9 26.37 2.60 -28.22
CA LEU A 9 25.39 3.69 -28.17
C LEU A 9 25.48 4.64 -29.37
N SER A 10 26.70 4.86 -29.87
CA SER A 10 26.96 5.76 -31.00
C SER A 10 26.33 5.30 -32.33
N GLN A 11 26.02 4.00 -32.44
CA GLN A 11 25.38 3.42 -33.63
C GLN A 11 23.92 3.85 -33.79
N TYR A 12 23.24 4.19 -32.69
CA TYR A 12 21.85 4.61 -32.71
C TYR A 12 21.72 6.08 -33.10
N ASP A 13 20.74 6.39 -33.94
CA ASP A 13 20.35 7.77 -34.17
C ASP A 13 19.66 8.37 -32.92
N PHE A 14 19.32 9.67 -32.95
CA PHE A 14 18.70 10.29 -31.78
C PHE A 14 17.32 9.70 -31.45
N ASN A 15 16.52 9.31 -32.44
CA ASN A 15 15.19 8.75 -32.22
C ASN A 15 15.28 7.34 -31.64
N GLU A 16 16.19 6.52 -32.14
CA GLU A 16 16.45 5.18 -31.62
C GLU A 16 16.98 5.24 -30.18
N LEU A 17 17.97 6.10 -29.93
CA LEU A 17 18.53 6.28 -28.58
C LEU A 17 17.47 6.80 -27.61
N LYS A 18 16.61 7.72 -28.06
CA LYS A 18 15.46 8.19 -27.28
C LYS A 18 14.50 7.06 -26.92
N LEU A 19 14.22 6.15 -27.85
CA LEU A 19 13.35 4.99 -27.58
C LEU A 19 13.97 4.04 -26.56
N ILE A 20 15.28 3.79 -26.66
CA ILE A 20 16.02 3.00 -25.67
C ILE A 20 15.95 3.69 -24.30
N TYR A 21 16.21 5.00 -24.25
CA TYR A 21 16.15 5.77 -23.02
C TYR A 21 14.76 5.74 -22.37
N GLU A 22 13.70 5.95 -23.14
CA GLU A 22 12.32 5.88 -22.68
C GLU A 22 11.94 4.46 -22.21
N TYR A 23 12.43 3.42 -22.90
CA TYR A 23 12.21 2.02 -22.53
C TYR A 23 12.81 1.65 -21.18
N PHE A 24 13.96 2.24 -20.82
CA PHE A 24 14.67 2.06 -19.56
C PHE A 24 14.42 3.16 -18.52
N LYS A 25 13.55 4.15 -18.81
CA LYS A 25 13.38 5.37 -18.00
C LYS A 25 13.19 5.09 -16.51
N ASN A 26 12.29 4.17 -16.16
CA ASN A 26 12.01 3.85 -14.75
C ASN A 26 13.20 3.16 -14.06
N ASP A 27 13.93 2.32 -14.77
CA ASP A 27 15.14 1.68 -14.22
C ASP A 27 16.24 2.70 -13.99
N LEU A 28 16.42 3.66 -14.91
CA LEU A 28 17.34 4.77 -14.73
C LEU A 28 16.99 5.60 -13.49
N ILE A 29 15.70 5.90 -13.27
CA ILE A 29 15.22 6.58 -12.05
C ILE A 29 15.61 5.79 -10.80
N TYR A 30 15.38 4.47 -10.79
CA TYR A 30 15.70 3.62 -9.64
C TYR A 30 17.22 3.48 -9.42
N ILE A 31 18.03 3.40 -10.48
CA ILE A 31 19.49 3.39 -10.37
C ILE A 31 19.97 4.69 -9.72
N VAL A 32 19.53 5.86 -10.20
CA VAL A 32 19.94 7.15 -9.64
C VAL A 32 19.43 7.35 -8.20
N ALA A 33 18.24 6.83 -7.90
CA ALA A 33 17.65 6.95 -6.56
C ALA A 33 18.36 6.07 -5.53
N SER A 34 18.82 4.88 -5.94
CA SER A 34 19.46 3.89 -5.03
C SER A 34 20.98 3.99 -4.95
N THR A 35 21.63 4.70 -5.88
CA THR A 35 23.09 4.84 -5.90
C THR A 35 23.58 5.73 -4.75
N THR A 36 24.54 5.22 -3.97
CA THR A 36 25.24 5.97 -2.92
C THR A 36 26.31 6.89 -3.48
N ASP A 37 26.96 6.50 -4.59
CA ASP A 37 28.03 7.25 -5.26
C ASP A 37 27.51 8.22 -6.34
N PHE A 38 26.33 8.78 -6.12
CA PHE A 38 25.67 9.65 -7.08
C PHE A 38 26.49 10.91 -7.43
N LYS A 39 27.33 11.38 -6.50
CA LYS A 39 28.23 12.53 -6.76
C LYS A 39 29.17 12.27 -7.94
N HIS A 40 29.70 11.05 -8.06
CA HIS A 40 30.56 10.66 -9.17
C HIS A 40 29.82 10.76 -10.52
N LEU A 41 28.54 10.38 -10.56
CA LEU A 41 27.70 10.53 -11.75
C LEU A 41 27.57 12.01 -12.16
N LEU A 42 27.34 12.92 -11.19
CA LEU A 42 27.27 14.35 -11.48
C LEU A 42 28.61 14.92 -11.94
N GLU A 43 29.71 14.56 -11.28
CA GLU A 43 31.08 14.97 -11.66
C GLU A 43 31.40 14.54 -13.10
N HIS A 44 31.06 13.29 -13.46
CA HIS A 44 31.21 12.78 -14.83
C HIS A 44 30.45 13.64 -15.84
N MET A 45 29.19 13.98 -15.55
CA MET A 45 28.36 14.79 -16.45
C MET A 45 28.78 16.26 -16.52
N ALA A 46 29.20 16.84 -15.39
CA ALA A 46 29.70 18.21 -15.32
C ALA A 46 31.01 18.37 -16.10
N SER A 47 31.90 17.37 -16.06
CA SER A 47 33.15 17.37 -16.84
C SER A 47 32.93 17.41 -18.36
N ARG A 48 31.74 17.03 -18.82
CA ARG A 48 31.30 17.06 -20.22
C ARG A 48 30.38 18.24 -20.55
N ASN A 49 30.26 19.21 -19.64
CA ASN A 49 29.39 20.40 -19.76
C ASN A 49 27.89 20.06 -19.96
N ILE A 50 27.40 18.94 -19.42
CA ILE A 50 25.97 18.57 -19.52
C ILE A 50 25.12 19.27 -18.47
N LEU A 51 25.64 19.46 -17.25
CA LEU A 51 24.94 20.06 -16.12
C LEU A 51 25.88 20.81 -15.18
N ASN A 52 25.31 21.56 -14.22
CA ASN A 52 26.03 22.18 -13.12
C ASN A 52 25.95 21.28 -11.87
N GLU A 53 27.09 20.79 -11.39
CA GLU A 53 27.14 19.85 -10.26
C GLU A 53 26.53 20.44 -8.97
N GLU A 54 26.91 21.66 -8.58
CA GLU A 54 26.49 22.30 -7.33
C GLU A 54 24.96 22.46 -7.29
N LEU A 55 24.36 22.94 -8.39
CA LEU A 55 22.91 23.10 -8.53
C LEU A 55 22.16 21.78 -8.30
N TYR A 56 22.65 20.69 -8.88
CA TYR A 56 21.98 19.39 -8.78
C TYR A 56 22.22 18.70 -7.42
N LEU A 57 23.36 18.95 -6.75
CA LEU A 57 23.59 18.50 -5.37
C LEU A 57 22.64 19.19 -4.38
N GLU A 58 22.47 20.51 -4.51
CA GLU A 58 21.50 21.27 -3.71
C GLU A 58 20.07 20.76 -3.94
N MET A 59 19.70 20.58 -5.21
CA MET A 59 18.38 20.06 -5.58
C MET A 59 18.10 18.65 -5.02
N ARG A 60 19.11 17.77 -4.97
CA ARG A 60 18.96 16.44 -4.38
C ARG A 60 18.71 16.48 -2.88
N SER A 61 19.36 17.41 -2.17
CA SER A 61 19.15 17.64 -0.74
C SER A 61 17.70 18.07 -0.46
N ASP A 62 17.13 18.91 -1.33
CA ASP A 62 15.78 19.46 -1.13
C ASP A 62 14.65 18.49 -1.53
N LEU A 63 14.80 17.81 -2.68
CA LEU A 63 13.75 16.97 -3.25
C LEU A 63 13.74 15.54 -2.69
N GLY A 64 14.88 15.06 -2.19
CA GLY A 64 15.08 13.65 -1.84
C GLY A 64 15.28 12.73 -3.06
N PRO A 65 15.65 11.45 -2.85
CA PRO A 65 16.21 10.61 -3.91
C PRO A 65 15.31 10.40 -5.12
N PHE A 66 14.05 10.00 -4.93
CA PHE A 66 13.14 9.69 -6.04
C PHE A 66 12.81 10.90 -6.91
N MET A 67 12.35 11.98 -6.28
CA MET A 67 11.96 13.21 -6.99
C MET A 67 13.11 13.84 -7.75
N PHE A 68 14.29 13.82 -7.12
CA PHE A 68 15.50 14.24 -7.75
C PHE A 68 15.81 13.38 -8.99
N SER A 69 15.75 12.05 -8.86
CA SER A 69 16.01 11.12 -9.97
C SER A 69 15.04 11.29 -11.13
N GLU A 70 13.74 11.45 -10.86
CA GLU A 70 12.73 11.72 -11.89
C GLU A 70 13.05 13.00 -12.66
N LYS A 71 13.40 14.06 -11.92
CA LYS A 71 13.77 15.35 -12.50
C LYS A 71 15.04 15.25 -13.34
N LEU A 72 16.11 14.65 -12.80
CA LEU A 72 17.36 14.47 -13.53
C LEU A 72 17.15 13.67 -14.81
N VAL A 73 16.51 12.49 -14.73
CA VAL A 73 16.27 11.64 -15.90
C VAL A 73 15.44 12.36 -16.96
N GLN A 74 14.50 13.22 -16.56
CA GLN A 74 13.73 14.05 -17.50
C GLN A 74 14.54 15.20 -18.09
N ASP A 75 15.36 15.88 -17.28
CA ASP A 75 16.22 16.98 -17.73
C ASP A 75 17.27 16.48 -18.74
N ILE A 76 17.81 15.26 -18.55
CA ILE A 76 18.73 14.61 -19.52
C ILE A 76 18.05 14.29 -20.85
N LEU A 77 16.82 13.76 -20.81
CA LEU A 77 16.06 13.51 -22.04
C LEU A 77 15.82 14.80 -22.83
N ASN A 78 15.55 15.91 -22.13
CA ASN A 78 15.32 17.21 -22.74
C ASN A 78 16.60 17.85 -23.30
N ALA A 79 17.77 17.53 -22.74
CA ALA A 79 19.07 18.05 -23.16
C ALA A 79 19.60 17.42 -24.47
N GLY A 80 19.01 16.31 -24.93
CA GLY A 80 19.26 15.74 -26.26
C GLY A 80 20.29 14.60 -26.30
N LYS A 81 20.73 14.23 -27.52
CA LYS A 81 21.49 13.00 -27.78
C LYS A 81 22.76 12.88 -26.93
N GLU A 82 23.57 13.94 -26.90
CA GLU A 82 24.86 13.95 -26.21
C GLU A 82 24.68 13.74 -24.69
N ALA A 83 23.72 14.43 -24.09
CA ALA A 83 23.41 14.27 -22.67
C ALA A 83 22.97 12.85 -22.33
N ILE A 84 22.16 12.22 -23.18
CA ILE A 84 21.74 10.82 -23.00
C ILE A 84 22.94 9.88 -23.04
N MET A 85 23.85 10.02 -24.02
CA MET A 85 25.03 9.15 -24.10
C MET A 85 25.94 9.31 -22.89
N VAL A 86 26.30 10.55 -22.54
CA VAL A 86 27.15 10.84 -21.37
C VAL A 86 26.52 10.33 -20.08
N PHE A 87 25.20 10.45 -19.93
CA PHE A 87 24.48 9.91 -18.77
C PHE A 87 24.55 8.39 -18.71
N LEU A 88 24.24 7.69 -19.81
CA LEU A 88 24.28 6.23 -19.84
C LEU A 88 25.71 5.69 -19.62
N GLU A 89 26.73 6.37 -20.13
CA GLU A 89 28.14 6.07 -19.85
C GLU A 89 28.49 6.25 -18.37
N GLY A 90 28.07 7.36 -17.77
CA GLY A 90 28.27 7.59 -16.34
C GLY A 90 27.56 6.54 -15.49
N ILE A 91 26.36 6.12 -15.89
CA ILE A 91 25.62 5.02 -15.26
C ILE A 91 26.36 3.69 -15.43
N TYR A 92 26.96 3.43 -16.59
CA TYR A 92 27.79 2.24 -16.84
C TYR A 92 29.02 2.22 -15.92
N ASP A 93 29.68 3.35 -15.69
CA ASP A 93 30.86 3.46 -14.83
C ASP A 93 30.56 3.17 -13.35
N LEU A 94 29.33 3.39 -12.90
CA LEU A 94 28.92 3.05 -11.53
C LEU A 94 29.07 1.55 -11.22
N GLN A 95 29.17 0.67 -12.22
CA GLN A 95 29.33 -0.80 -12.04
C GLN A 95 30.57 -1.21 -11.22
N PHE A 96 31.55 -0.34 -11.09
CA PHE A 96 32.79 -0.59 -10.35
C PHE A 96 32.69 -0.20 -8.86
N LEU A 97 31.53 0.31 -8.44
CA LEU A 97 31.25 0.82 -7.10
C LEU A 97 29.95 0.18 -6.60
N ASN A 98 30.02 -0.77 -5.66
CA ASN A 98 28.90 -1.46 -4.97
C ASN A 98 27.47 -1.13 -5.50
N THR A 99 27.10 -1.70 -6.65
CA THR A 99 26.08 -1.08 -7.52
C THR A 99 24.68 -1.71 -7.39
N PRO A 100 23.59 -0.94 -7.60
CA PRO A 100 22.22 -1.45 -7.54
C PRO A 100 21.92 -2.54 -8.59
N THR A 101 21.07 -3.51 -8.23
CA THR A 101 20.59 -4.61 -9.09
C THR A 101 20.00 -4.17 -10.45
N HIS A 102 19.51 -2.93 -10.56
CA HIS A 102 18.94 -2.40 -11.78
C HIS A 102 19.97 -2.15 -12.89
N LEU A 103 21.21 -1.81 -12.53
CA LEU A 103 22.26 -1.55 -13.51
C LEU A 103 22.60 -2.83 -14.28
N TYR A 104 22.75 -3.94 -13.58
CA TYR A 104 23.02 -5.22 -14.22
C TYR A 104 21.83 -5.74 -15.05
N ALA A 105 20.59 -5.46 -14.64
CA ALA A 105 19.42 -5.83 -15.45
C ALA A 105 19.38 -5.07 -16.78
N LEU A 106 19.76 -3.79 -16.77
CA LEU A 106 19.94 -3.00 -17.99
C LEU A 106 21.07 -3.58 -18.84
N GLN A 107 22.24 -3.86 -18.26
CA GLN A 107 23.39 -4.42 -18.97
C GLN A 107 23.09 -5.79 -19.59
N GLU A 108 22.56 -6.74 -18.82
CA GLU A 108 22.24 -8.07 -19.35
C GLU A 108 21.17 -7.99 -20.45
N GLU A 109 20.21 -7.07 -20.39
CA GLU A 109 19.29 -6.87 -21.52
C GLU A 109 20.01 -6.32 -22.75
N LEU A 110 20.89 -5.33 -22.59
CA LEU A 110 21.68 -4.81 -23.70
C LEU A 110 22.59 -5.90 -24.31
N ASP A 111 23.24 -6.71 -23.47
CA ASP A 111 24.14 -7.78 -23.90
C ASP A 111 23.40 -8.98 -24.51
N ASN A 112 22.28 -9.40 -23.90
CA ASN A 112 21.50 -10.55 -24.37
C ASN A 112 20.75 -10.24 -25.66
N PHE A 113 20.20 -9.03 -25.79
CA PHE A 113 19.43 -8.67 -26.97
C PHE A 113 20.29 -8.08 -28.08
N GLY A 114 21.39 -7.37 -27.77
CA GLY A 114 22.30 -6.77 -28.76
C GLY A 114 21.53 -6.05 -29.86
N ASP A 115 21.78 -6.43 -31.11
CA ASP A 115 21.12 -5.87 -32.31
C ASP A 115 19.60 -6.08 -32.35
N SER A 116 19.05 -7.03 -31.58
CA SER A 116 17.61 -7.32 -31.53
C SER A 116 16.84 -6.49 -30.49
N LEU A 117 17.52 -5.68 -29.67
CA LEU A 117 16.87 -4.85 -28.66
C LEU A 117 15.81 -3.92 -29.25
N MET A 118 16.12 -3.26 -30.36
CA MET A 118 15.16 -2.38 -31.04
C MET A 118 13.91 -3.15 -31.50
N GLN A 119 14.06 -4.41 -31.92
CA GLN A 119 12.92 -5.25 -32.29
C GLN A 119 12.06 -5.58 -31.06
N GLN A 120 12.66 -5.82 -29.89
CA GLN A 120 11.94 -6.02 -28.64
C GLN A 120 11.19 -4.76 -28.19
N ILE A 121 11.83 -3.59 -28.28
CA ILE A 121 11.22 -2.30 -27.96
C ILE A 121 10.03 -2.04 -28.89
N LEU A 122 10.21 -2.26 -30.19
CA LEU A 122 9.14 -2.09 -31.19
C LEU A 122 8.01 -3.11 -30.99
N LEU A 123 8.31 -4.35 -30.60
CA LEU A 123 7.31 -5.35 -30.25
C LEU A 123 6.49 -4.93 -29.02
N ASP A 124 7.15 -4.40 -27.98
CA ASP A 124 6.47 -3.90 -26.78
C ASP A 124 5.57 -2.70 -27.04
N ARG A 125 5.95 -1.88 -28.03
CA ARG A 125 5.25 -0.65 -28.39
C ARG A 125 4.14 -0.86 -29.41
N ASN A 126 4.41 -1.62 -30.47
CA ASN A 126 3.53 -1.75 -31.64
C ASN A 126 2.80 -3.10 -31.67
N GLY A 127 3.29 -4.08 -30.93
CA GLY A 127 2.73 -5.42 -30.90
C GLY A 127 3.05 -6.27 -32.12
N ASN A 128 2.50 -7.49 -32.11
CA ASN A 128 2.65 -8.43 -33.22
C ASN A 128 1.74 -8.06 -34.40
N PRO A 129 2.19 -8.29 -35.66
CA PRO A 129 1.29 -8.17 -36.81
C PRO A 129 0.17 -9.22 -36.71
N LEU A 130 -1.05 -8.77 -36.98
CA LEU A 130 -2.28 -9.57 -36.98
C LEU A 130 -2.92 -9.56 -38.37
N THR A 131 -3.67 -10.62 -38.70
CA THR A 131 -4.55 -10.61 -39.88
C THR A 131 -5.66 -9.57 -39.68
N PRO A 132 -6.26 -9.03 -40.76
CA PRO A 132 -7.35 -8.07 -40.65
C PRO A 132 -8.49 -8.56 -39.74
N GLU A 133 -8.85 -9.85 -39.82
CA GLU A 133 -9.92 -10.42 -38.99
C GLU A 133 -9.53 -10.48 -37.50
N LEU A 134 -8.30 -10.92 -37.19
CA LEU A 134 -7.84 -10.95 -35.79
C LEU A 134 -7.66 -9.55 -35.20
N LYS A 135 -7.30 -8.57 -36.04
CA LYS A 135 -7.19 -7.17 -35.62
C LYS A 135 -8.55 -6.59 -35.26
N GLU A 136 -9.58 -6.82 -36.09
CA GLU A 136 -10.95 -6.38 -35.80
C GLU A 136 -11.44 -6.93 -34.46
N ILE A 137 -11.19 -8.22 -34.20
CA ILE A 137 -11.58 -8.87 -32.96
C ILE A 137 -10.77 -8.38 -31.77
N GLN A 138 -9.48 -8.11 -31.96
CA GLN A 138 -8.64 -7.50 -30.93
C GLN A 138 -9.20 -6.13 -30.53
N GLU A 139 -9.56 -5.27 -31.49
CA GLU A 139 -10.12 -3.95 -31.20
C GLU A 139 -11.47 -4.06 -30.48
N HIS A 140 -12.34 -4.99 -30.89
CA HIS A 140 -13.59 -5.27 -30.16
C HIS A 140 -13.33 -5.74 -28.73
N HIS A 141 -12.34 -6.62 -28.53
CA HIS A 141 -11.95 -7.11 -27.21
C HIS A 141 -11.37 -5.99 -26.32
N LYS A 142 -10.50 -5.14 -26.88
CA LYS A 142 -9.97 -3.95 -26.20
C LYS A 142 -11.08 -3.01 -25.75
N GLN A 143 -12.05 -2.74 -26.63
CA GLN A 143 -13.21 -1.90 -26.32
C GLN A 143 -14.05 -2.49 -25.18
N HIS A 144 -14.33 -3.80 -25.23
CA HIS A 144 -15.06 -4.48 -24.15
C HIS A 144 -14.33 -4.38 -22.79
N LEU A 145 -13.00 -4.55 -22.77
CA LEU A 145 -12.22 -4.38 -21.54
C LEU A 145 -12.24 -2.94 -21.01
N LEU A 146 -12.28 -1.94 -21.89
CA LEU A 146 -12.41 -0.53 -21.48
C LEU A 146 -13.80 -0.23 -20.90
N GLU A 147 -14.86 -0.81 -21.47
CA GLU A 147 -16.24 -0.65 -20.98
C GLU A 147 -16.49 -1.36 -19.64
N THR A 148 -15.88 -2.54 -19.45
CA THR A 148 -15.97 -3.31 -18.20
C THR A 148 -15.03 -2.80 -17.11
N ALA A 149 -14.00 -2.03 -17.45
CA ALA A 149 -13.23 -1.20 -16.53
C ALA A 149 -14.05 0.05 -16.13
N ILE A 150 -15.19 -0.17 -15.45
CA ILE A 150 -16.18 0.84 -15.08
C ILE A 150 -15.52 1.98 -14.29
N PRO A 151 -15.94 3.26 -14.49
CA PRO A 151 -15.53 4.36 -13.65
C PRO A 151 -15.87 4.09 -12.18
N LYS A 152 -14.87 4.23 -11.30
CA LYS A 152 -15.07 4.04 -9.87
C LYS A 152 -16.05 5.08 -9.36
N THR A 153 -17.12 4.64 -8.70
CA THR A 153 -17.99 5.50 -7.90
C THR A 153 -17.43 5.55 -6.49
N SER A 154 -17.02 6.74 -6.03
CA SER A 154 -16.86 6.96 -4.59
C SER A 154 -18.23 7.23 -4.01
N ALA A 155 -18.75 6.32 -3.21
CA ALA A 155 -20.11 6.41 -2.66
C ALA A 155 -20.28 7.52 -1.60
N SER A 156 -19.20 8.15 -1.14
CA SER A 156 -19.21 8.89 0.13
C SER A 156 -19.15 10.42 0.00
N ILE A 157 -19.48 10.99 -1.15
CA ILE A 157 -19.72 12.44 -1.26
C ILE A 157 -21.02 12.58 -2.03
N GLY A 158 -21.91 13.50 -1.67
CA GLY A 158 -23.15 13.85 -2.40
C GLY A 158 -22.97 14.27 -3.87
N GLN A 159 -21.86 13.90 -4.50
CA GLN A 159 -21.65 13.77 -5.92
C GLN A 159 -21.26 12.31 -6.21
N ASN A 160 -22.21 11.52 -6.73
CA ASN A 160 -21.92 10.29 -7.49
C ASN A 160 -21.11 10.65 -8.76
N LYS A 161 -19.86 11.09 -8.61
CA LYS A 161 -18.95 11.33 -9.72
C LYS A 161 -18.19 10.05 -9.96
N ALA A 162 -18.74 9.25 -10.85
CA ALA A 162 -17.99 8.26 -11.61
C ALA A 162 -16.71 8.94 -12.15
N PHE A 163 -15.55 8.38 -11.85
CA PHE A 163 -14.27 8.83 -12.42
C PHE A 163 -13.60 7.69 -13.17
N TYR A 164 -12.96 7.99 -14.30
CA TYR A 164 -12.19 6.99 -15.01
C TYR A 164 -10.92 6.67 -14.23
N ILE A 165 -10.50 5.41 -14.28
CA ILE A 165 -9.28 4.98 -13.59
C ILE A 165 -8.07 5.81 -14.04
N SER A 166 -8.01 6.21 -15.32
CA SER A 166 -6.98 7.09 -15.88
C SER A 166 -6.87 8.43 -15.16
N ASP A 167 -7.96 8.95 -14.60
CA ASP A 167 -8.01 10.31 -14.08
C ASP A 167 -7.39 10.38 -12.69
N ARG A 168 -7.55 9.33 -11.87
CA ARG A 168 -7.09 9.32 -10.48
C ARG A 168 -6.04 8.26 -10.16
N TYR A 169 -5.69 7.40 -11.12
CA TYR A 169 -4.61 6.45 -10.93
C TYR A 169 -3.29 7.18 -10.70
N MET A 170 -2.56 6.71 -9.70
CA MET A 170 -1.16 7.04 -9.49
C MET A 170 -0.34 5.77 -9.62
N ASP A 171 0.86 5.94 -10.15
CA ASP A 171 1.80 4.83 -10.28
C ASP A 171 2.11 4.26 -8.90
N LEU A 172 2.17 2.93 -8.85
CA LEU A 172 2.52 2.19 -7.65
C LEU A 172 3.89 1.59 -7.86
N ILE A 173 4.70 1.59 -6.79
CA ILE A 173 5.95 0.86 -6.80
C ILE A 173 5.73 -0.54 -6.30
N ALA A 174 6.40 -1.49 -6.95
CA ALA A 174 6.54 -2.84 -6.44
C ALA A 174 8.01 -3.15 -6.14
N SER A 175 8.26 -4.09 -5.24
CA SER A 175 9.61 -4.56 -4.91
C SER A 175 9.68 -6.08 -4.93
N HIS A 176 10.85 -6.64 -5.24
CA HIS A 176 11.05 -8.08 -5.12
C HIS A 176 10.89 -8.57 -3.68
N VAL A 177 10.09 -9.63 -3.54
CA VAL A 177 9.97 -10.36 -2.29
C VAL A 177 11.26 -11.14 -1.98
N HIS A 178 11.75 -11.03 -0.75
CA HIS A 178 12.84 -11.88 -0.25
C HIS A 178 12.33 -13.32 0.03
N PRO A 179 13.09 -14.39 -0.30
CA PRO A 179 12.60 -15.77 -0.30
C PRO A 179 12.23 -16.37 1.07
N PHE A 180 12.57 -15.69 2.18
CA PHE A 180 12.30 -16.14 3.55
C PHE A 180 11.12 -15.38 4.15
N TYR A 181 9.94 -15.52 3.54
CA TYR A 181 8.68 -15.13 4.20
C TYR A 181 8.41 -16.10 5.36
N LYS A 182 8.95 -15.76 6.54
CA LYS A 182 8.40 -16.23 7.81
C LYS A 182 7.47 -15.13 8.33
N SER A 183 6.24 -15.53 8.60
CA SER A 183 5.18 -14.80 9.32
C SER A 183 4.20 -13.95 8.51
N ALA A 184 2.93 -14.12 8.90
CA ALA A 184 1.79 -13.28 8.60
C ALA A 184 1.84 -12.08 9.56
N GLU A 185 2.62 -11.06 9.19
CA GLU A 185 2.82 -9.87 10.01
C GLU A 185 2.89 -8.66 9.10
N HIS A 186 1.76 -8.03 8.87
CA HIS A 186 1.75 -6.68 8.30
C HIS A 186 0.67 -5.87 8.98
N LYS A 187 1.05 -5.30 10.12
CA LYS A 187 0.32 -4.17 10.66
C LYS A 187 0.52 -2.96 9.79
N LEU A 188 -0.49 -2.08 9.81
CA LEU A 188 -0.44 -0.80 9.14
C LEU A 188 0.86 -0.02 9.49
N ILE A 189 1.26 -0.03 10.78
CA ILE A 189 2.47 0.63 11.31
C ILE A 189 3.75 0.01 10.73
N GLU A 190 3.88 -1.31 10.73
CA GLU A 190 5.06 -2.02 10.19
C GLU A 190 5.19 -1.84 8.68
N THR A 191 4.06 -1.84 7.97
CA THR A 191 4.02 -1.60 6.53
C THR A 191 4.43 -0.16 6.21
N ALA A 192 4.08 0.80 7.07
CA ALA A 192 4.53 2.19 6.92
C ALA A 192 6.04 2.36 7.17
N ALA A 193 6.61 1.66 8.15
CA ALA A 193 8.06 1.63 8.37
C ALA A 193 8.80 1.02 7.16
N LYS A 194 8.27 -0.07 6.61
CA LYS A 194 8.78 -0.72 5.40
C LYS A 194 8.69 0.22 4.19
N HIS A 195 7.56 0.90 4.01
CA HIS A 195 7.36 1.94 2.98
C HIS A 195 8.41 3.05 3.10
N LYS A 196 8.64 3.59 4.31
CA LYS A 196 9.69 4.60 4.56
C LYS A 196 11.06 4.12 4.09
N ASN A 197 11.45 2.89 4.42
CA ASN A 197 12.74 2.33 3.99
C ASN A 197 12.84 2.23 2.46
N TYR A 198 11.76 1.87 1.77
CA TYR A 198 11.73 1.86 0.30
C TYR A 198 11.89 3.26 -0.28
N VAL A 199 11.17 4.26 0.24
CA VAL A 199 11.28 5.65 -0.21
C VAL A 199 12.70 6.20 -0.01
N LEU A 200 13.41 5.76 1.03
CA LEU A 200 14.76 6.21 1.32
C LEU A 200 15.84 5.53 0.46
N THR A 201 15.67 4.25 0.14
CA THR A 201 16.73 3.45 -0.49
C THR A 201 16.50 3.18 -1.97
N ALA A 202 15.25 3.22 -2.45
CA ALA A 202 14.84 2.74 -3.77
C ALA A 202 15.31 1.32 -4.11
N ALA A 203 15.78 0.55 -3.12
CA ALA A 203 16.42 -0.73 -3.33
C ALA A 203 15.38 -1.79 -3.69
N GLY A 204 15.59 -2.47 -4.82
CA GLY A 204 14.73 -3.55 -5.28
C GLY A 204 13.41 -3.10 -5.95
N CYS A 205 13.22 -1.81 -6.21
CA CYS A 205 12.03 -1.27 -6.87
C CYS A 205 11.91 -1.73 -8.33
N VAL A 206 10.81 -2.38 -8.70
CA VAL A 206 10.56 -2.90 -10.04
C VAL A 206 9.46 -2.11 -10.72
N SER A 207 9.74 -1.66 -11.95
CA SER A 207 8.74 -1.04 -12.81
C SER A 207 7.71 -2.08 -13.24
N LEU A 208 6.44 -1.79 -13.01
CA LEU A 208 5.31 -2.67 -13.33
C LEU A 208 5.09 -2.84 -14.84
N ASN A 209 5.84 -2.13 -15.69
CA ASN A 209 5.88 -2.35 -17.15
C ASN A 209 6.94 -3.38 -17.59
N ARG A 210 7.72 -3.92 -16.64
CA ARG A 210 8.82 -4.87 -16.90
C ARG A 210 8.56 -6.28 -16.40
N LEU A 211 7.35 -6.60 -15.95
CA LEU A 211 7.02 -7.85 -15.26
C LEU A 211 7.41 -9.12 -16.03
N PHE A 212 7.31 -9.05 -17.36
CA PHE A 212 7.60 -10.17 -18.27
C PHE A 212 8.85 -9.94 -19.14
N ARG A 213 9.70 -8.99 -18.76
CA ARG A 213 11.02 -8.76 -19.38
C ARG A 213 12.09 -9.61 -18.69
N TRP A 214 13.33 -9.53 -19.17
CA TRP A 214 14.44 -10.25 -18.59
C TRP A 214 14.65 -9.83 -17.13
N CYS A 215 14.65 -10.80 -16.23
CA CYS A 215 14.92 -10.56 -14.82
C CYS A 215 16.29 -11.13 -14.47
N GLN A 216 17.24 -10.23 -14.21
CA GLN A 216 18.62 -10.57 -13.88
C GLN A 216 18.74 -11.54 -12.68
N ARG A 217 17.99 -11.26 -11.60
CA ARG A 217 17.95 -12.12 -10.41
C ARG A 217 17.52 -13.56 -10.72
N LEU A 218 16.65 -13.73 -11.71
CA LEU A 218 16.06 -15.02 -12.09
C LEU A 218 16.78 -15.66 -13.28
N LYS A 219 17.64 -14.90 -13.97
CA LYS A 219 18.29 -15.24 -15.24
C LYS A 219 17.30 -15.79 -16.28
N CYS A 220 16.11 -15.22 -16.32
CA CYS A 220 15.05 -15.58 -17.28
C CYS A 220 13.99 -14.49 -17.39
N GLU A 221 13.19 -14.57 -18.45
CA GLU A 221 11.89 -13.89 -18.51
C GLU A 221 10.86 -14.66 -17.68
N PRO A 222 10.23 -14.03 -16.66
CA PRO A 222 9.23 -14.70 -15.85
C PRO A 222 8.05 -15.21 -16.68
N HIS A 223 7.66 -16.46 -16.47
CA HIS A 223 6.41 -17.00 -17.01
C HIS A 223 5.19 -16.50 -16.26
N ALA A 224 5.29 -16.64 -14.95
CA ALA A 224 4.23 -16.42 -14.00
C ALA A 224 4.75 -15.42 -12.96
N VAL A 225 4.00 -14.35 -12.79
CA VAL A 225 4.28 -13.24 -11.89
C VAL A 225 3.17 -13.18 -10.85
N MET A 226 3.55 -13.04 -9.59
CA MET A 226 2.65 -12.85 -8.45
C MET A 226 2.88 -11.45 -7.89
N ILE A 227 1.82 -10.66 -7.82
CA ILE A 227 1.80 -9.35 -7.16
C ILE A 227 1.10 -9.50 -5.81
N THR A 228 1.82 -9.21 -4.74
CA THR A 228 1.31 -9.22 -3.37
C THR A 228 1.28 -7.82 -2.76
N GLY A 229 0.69 -7.68 -1.59
CA GLY A 229 0.59 -6.42 -0.86
C GLY A 229 -0.62 -6.38 0.07
N VAL A 230 -0.57 -5.50 1.06
CA VAL A 230 -1.62 -5.38 2.08
C VAL A 230 -2.98 -5.00 1.48
N PRO A 231 -4.10 -5.21 2.20
CA PRO A 231 -5.40 -4.69 1.78
C PRO A 231 -5.37 -3.18 1.52
N GLY A 232 -6.16 -2.73 0.54
CA GLY A 232 -6.26 -1.31 0.22
C GLY A 232 -5.10 -0.71 -0.60
N ILE A 233 -3.97 -1.43 -0.72
CA ILE A 233 -2.75 -0.92 -1.37
C ILE A 233 -2.88 -0.68 -2.90
N GLY A 234 -3.99 -1.06 -3.52
CA GLY A 234 -4.28 -0.79 -4.93
C GLY A 234 -4.02 -1.93 -5.92
N LYS A 235 -3.84 -3.18 -5.49
CA LYS A 235 -3.56 -4.35 -6.37
C LYS A 235 -4.56 -4.53 -7.52
N THR A 236 -5.86 -4.58 -7.24
CA THR A 236 -6.91 -4.68 -8.28
C THR A 236 -6.88 -3.48 -9.21
N THR A 237 -6.71 -2.27 -8.65
CA THR A 237 -6.63 -1.02 -9.43
C THR A 237 -5.42 -0.99 -10.35
N LEU A 238 -4.30 -1.57 -9.92
CA LEU A 238 -3.13 -1.74 -10.75
C LEU A 238 -3.42 -2.65 -11.95
N LEU A 239 -4.06 -3.80 -11.74
CA LEU A 239 -4.39 -4.71 -12.83
C LEU A 239 -5.40 -4.09 -13.80
N GLU A 240 -6.43 -3.41 -13.29
CA GLU A 240 -7.38 -2.65 -14.09
C GLU A 240 -6.67 -1.60 -14.95
N LYS A 241 -5.73 -0.84 -14.36
CA LYS A 241 -4.94 0.16 -15.09
C LYS A 241 -4.07 -0.48 -16.18
N LEU A 242 -3.42 -1.61 -15.89
CA LEU A 242 -2.61 -2.34 -16.86
C LEU A 242 -3.45 -2.78 -18.06
N VAL A 243 -4.64 -3.33 -17.80
CA VAL A 243 -5.59 -3.72 -18.85
C VAL A 243 -6.04 -2.51 -19.67
N CYS A 244 -6.38 -1.39 -19.02
CA CYS A 244 -6.74 -0.15 -19.72
C CYS A 244 -5.59 0.40 -20.57
N ASP A 245 -4.35 0.38 -20.07
CA ASP A 245 -3.20 0.86 -20.83
C ASP A 245 -2.88 -0.03 -22.03
N TRP A 246 -3.03 -1.34 -21.88
CA TRP A 246 -2.92 -2.27 -22.99
C TRP A 246 -4.00 -2.03 -24.04
N ALA A 247 -5.26 -1.86 -23.60
CA ALA A 247 -6.36 -1.59 -24.52
C ALA A 247 -6.17 -0.26 -25.28
N ASN A 248 -5.61 0.76 -24.62
CA ASN A 248 -5.27 2.05 -25.24
C ASN A 248 -3.95 2.06 -26.03
N GLY A 249 -3.27 0.92 -26.19
CA GLY A 249 -2.05 0.84 -26.99
C GLY A 249 -0.77 1.37 -26.34
N LYS A 250 -0.75 1.56 -25.00
CA LYS A 250 0.37 2.20 -24.29
C LYS A 250 1.46 1.23 -23.83
N PHE A 251 1.07 0.14 -23.18
CA PHE A 251 1.99 -0.85 -22.63
C PHE A 251 1.58 -2.27 -23.04
N TYR A 252 2.50 -3.23 -22.89
CA TYR A 252 2.24 -4.65 -23.07
C TYR A 252 1.74 -5.07 -24.46
N GLN A 253 2.00 -4.27 -25.52
CA GLN A 253 1.48 -4.58 -26.86
C GLN A 253 2.08 -5.86 -27.46
N ARG A 254 3.18 -6.37 -26.91
CA ARG A 254 3.69 -7.72 -27.25
C ARG A 254 2.62 -8.80 -27.11
N PHE A 255 1.65 -8.62 -26.22
CA PHE A 255 0.51 -9.52 -26.08
C PHE A 255 -0.62 -9.06 -27.00
N SER A 256 -1.03 -9.94 -27.91
CA SER A 256 -2.16 -9.71 -28.81
C SER A 256 -3.50 -9.80 -28.09
N PHE A 257 -3.61 -10.59 -27.01
CA PHE A 257 -4.82 -10.71 -26.20
C PHE A 257 -4.50 -10.79 -24.71
N ILE A 258 -5.29 -10.10 -23.88
CA ILE A 258 -5.24 -10.17 -22.42
C ILE A 258 -6.58 -10.66 -21.88
N PHE A 259 -6.57 -11.79 -21.17
CA PHE A 259 -7.76 -12.29 -20.48
C PHE A 259 -7.70 -11.90 -19.01
N PHE A 260 -8.63 -11.04 -18.56
CA PHE A 260 -8.70 -10.55 -17.19
C PHE A 260 -9.83 -11.25 -16.44
N LEU A 261 -9.46 -12.19 -15.57
CA LEU A 261 -10.38 -13.05 -14.81
C LEU A 261 -10.24 -12.75 -13.32
N ARG A 262 -11.34 -12.70 -12.57
CA ARG A 262 -11.30 -12.43 -11.13
C ARG A 262 -11.70 -13.68 -10.37
N PHE A 263 -10.95 -14.06 -9.34
CA PHE A 263 -11.26 -15.27 -8.57
C PHE A 263 -12.65 -15.21 -7.94
N ARG A 264 -13.11 -14.02 -7.53
CA ARG A 264 -14.50 -13.83 -7.05
C ARG A 264 -15.55 -14.26 -8.07
N ASP A 265 -15.32 -14.01 -9.36
CA ASP A 265 -16.25 -14.37 -10.43
C ASP A 265 -16.12 -15.86 -10.78
N LEU A 266 -14.90 -16.39 -10.74
CA LEU A 266 -14.62 -17.81 -10.98
C LEU A 266 -15.14 -18.74 -9.87
N ASN A 267 -15.33 -18.25 -8.65
CA ASN A 267 -15.89 -19.05 -7.54
C ASN A 267 -17.29 -19.59 -7.87
N LYS A 268 -18.00 -19.01 -8.84
CA LYS A 268 -19.31 -19.47 -9.33
C LYS A 268 -19.22 -20.78 -10.13
N LEU A 269 -18.00 -21.17 -10.51
CA LEU A 269 -17.72 -22.27 -11.43
C LEU A 269 -17.03 -23.39 -10.65
N GLU A 270 -17.63 -24.57 -10.63
CA GLU A 270 -17.02 -25.73 -9.96
C GLU A 270 -16.05 -26.44 -10.92
N LYS A 271 -16.59 -26.92 -12.05
CA LYS A 271 -15.83 -27.59 -13.10
C LYS A 271 -16.04 -26.92 -14.45
N ILE A 272 -14.96 -26.59 -15.13
CA ILE A 272 -14.96 -25.90 -16.41
C ILE A 272 -13.68 -26.22 -17.19
N SER A 273 -13.74 -26.14 -18.51
CA SER A 273 -12.54 -26.17 -19.36
C SER A 273 -11.94 -24.77 -19.49
N LEU A 274 -10.69 -24.65 -19.96
CA LEU A 274 -10.09 -23.34 -20.22
C LEU A 274 -10.86 -22.58 -21.32
N GLU A 275 -11.26 -23.29 -22.38
CA GLU A 275 -12.04 -22.73 -23.50
C GLU A 275 -13.37 -22.14 -22.98
N SER A 276 -14.14 -22.92 -22.22
CA SER A 276 -15.41 -22.46 -21.66
C SER A 276 -15.24 -21.35 -20.62
N MET A 277 -14.15 -21.36 -19.84
CA MET A 277 -13.86 -20.29 -18.88
C MET A 277 -13.63 -18.95 -19.57
N ILE A 278 -12.94 -18.95 -20.71
CA ILE A 278 -12.75 -17.72 -21.52
C ILE A 278 -14.07 -17.29 -22.15
N LEU A 279 -14.85 -18.22 -22.71
CA LEU A 279 -16.11 -17.89 -23.40
C LEU A 279 -17.23 -17.46 -22.47
N GLN A 280 -17.21 -17.84 -21.20
CA GLN A 280 -18.16 -17.31 -20.23
C GLN A 280 -17.94 -15.82 -19.95
N GLU A 281 -16.68 -15.39 -19.87
CA GLU A 281 -16.34 -13.98 -19.67
C GLU A 281 -16.40 -13.20 -20.99
N TYR A 282 -16.02 -13.82 -22.11
CA TYR A 282 -15.93 -13.19 -23.42
C TYR A 282 -16.67 -14.00 -24.52
N PRO A 283 -18.02 -14.05 -24.49
CA PRO A 283 -18.80 -14.89 -25.41
C PRO A 283 -18.60 -14.56 -26.89
N TYR A 284 -18.34 -13.29 -27.21
CA TYR A 284 -18.10 -12.82 -28.58
C TYR A 284 -16.84 -13.40 -29.24
N LEU A 285 -15.98 -14.09 -28.48
CA LEU A 285 -14.79 -14.75 -29.01
C LEU A 285 -15.05 -16.17 -29.56
N GLU A 286 -16.25 -16.73 -29.40
CA GLU A 286 -16.57 -18.14 -29.70
C GLU A 286 -16.04 -18.62 -31.06
N ASN A 287 -16.31 -17.87 -32.13
CA ASN A 287 -15.93 -18.26 -33.49
C ASN A 287 -14.42 -18.17 -33.78
N GLN A 288 -13.66 -17.49 -32.91
CA GLN A 288 -12.31 -17.00 -33.22
C GLN A 288 -11.30 -17.35 -32.13
N LEU A 289 -11.76 -17.86 -30.99
CA LEU A 289 -10.95 -18.31 -29.88
C LEU A 289 -9.92 -19.35 -30.33
N GLY A 290 -10.30 -20.29 -31.20
CA GLY A 290 -9.36 -21.26 -31.77
C GLY A 290 -8.20 -20.60 -32.54
N ASN A 291 -8.44 -19.49 -33.24
CA ASN A 291 -7.38 -18.74 -33.94
C ASN A 291 -6.52 -17.93 -32.97
N ILE A 292 -7.12 -17.34 -31.94
CA ILE A 292 -6.43 -16.60 -30.89
C ILE A 292 -5.46 -17.50 -30.14
N LEU A 293 -5.91 -18.68 -29.72
CA LEU A 293 -5.15 -19.63 -28.90
C LEU A 293 -4.02 -20.36 -29.65
N LYS A 294 -3.91 -20.21 -30.99
CA LYS A 294 -2.82 -20.81 -31.80
C LYS A 294 -1.44 -20.31 -31.43
N ASN A 295 -1.33 -19.06 -30.98
CA ASN A 295 -0.06 -18.38 -30.66
C ASN A 295 -0.02 -18.02 -29.16
N PRO A 296 0.13 -19.02 -28.27
CA PRO A 296 0.02 -18.82 -26.83
C PRO A 296 1.02 -17.80 -26.28
N GLU A 297 2.20 -17.64 -26.89
CA GLU A 297 3.21 -16.66 -26.51
C GLU A 297 2.76 -15.20 -26.61
N ARG A 298 1.67 -14.95 -27.35
CA ARG A 298 1.06 -13.61 -27.51
C ARG A 298 -0.11 -13.39 -26.56
N ILE A 299 -0.31 -14.27 -25.58
CA ILE A 299 -1.44 -14.24 -24.65
C ILE A 299 -0.95 -14.01 -23.22
N LEU A 300 -1.59 -13.07 -22.53
CA LEU A 300 -1.43 -12.85 -21.10
C LEU A 300 -2.74 -13.15 -20.38
N PHE A 301 -2.68 -14.06 -19.41
CA PHE A 301 -3.76 -14.26 -18.45
C PHE A 301 -3.49 -13.45 -17.20
N ILE A 302 -4.50 -12.73 -16.72
CA ILE A 302 -4.45 -11.98 -15.48
C ILE A 302 -5.54 -12.52 -14.56
N PHE A 303 -5.14 -13.01 -13.38
CA PHE A 303 -6.08 -13.44 -12.33
C PHE A 303 -6.03 -12.50 -11.12
N ASP A 304 -7.12 -11.78 -10.87
CA ASP A 304 -7.21 -10.88 -9.71
C ASP A 304 -7.78 -11.58 -8.47
N GLY A 305 -7.11 -11.38 -7.33
CA GLY A 305 -7.62 -11.70 -6.00
C GLY A 305 -7.55 -13.18 -5.62
N LEU A 306 -6.39 -13.84 -5.66
CA LEU A 306 -6.25 -15.24 -5.21
C LEU A 306 -6.71 -15.45 -3.75
N ASP A 307 -6.59 -14.40 -2.92
CA ASP A 307 -7.16 -14.35 -1.57
C ASP A 307 -8.69 -14.39 -1.56
N GLU A 308 -9.36 -13.98 -2.63
CA GLU A 308 -10.80 -14.08 -2.86
C GLU A 308 -11.27 -15.50 -3.25
N SER A 309 -10.36 -16.41 -3.59
CA SER A 309 -10.73 -17.78 -3.99
C SER A 309 -11.25 -18.60 -2.80
N VAL A 310 -12.43 -19.22 -2.96
CA VAL A 310 -13.05 -20.10 -1.95
C VAL A 310 -12.19 -21.33 -1.70
N HIS A 311 -11.69 -21.94 -2.77
CA HIS A 311 -10.91 -23.18 -2.70
C HIS A 311 -9.42 -22.88 -2.65
N GLU A 312 -8.68 -23.64 -1.86
CA GLU A 312 -7.23 -23.54 -1.87
C GLU A 312 -6.65 -24.09 -3.18
N ILE A 313 -5.74 -23.31 -3.78
CA ILE A 313 -5.03 -23.69 -5.00
C ILE A 313 -3.65 -24.22 -4.62
N ASN A 314 -3.44 -25.51 -4.86
CA ASN A 314 -2.15 -26.16 -4.61
C ASN A 314 -1.28 -26.15 -5.87
N PHE A 315 -0.38 -25.18 -5.96
CA PHE A 315 0.60 -25.09 -7.05
C PHE A 315 1.63 -26.24 -7.08
N LYS A 316 1.70 -27.12 -6.07
CA LYS A 316 2.49 -28.36 -6.14
C LYS A 316 1.78 -29.51 -6.84
N SER A 317 0.46 -29.43 -7.04
CA SER A 317 -0.34 -30.53 -7.60
C SER A 317 0.29 -31.12 -8.86
N ARG A 318 0.43 -32.45 -8.90
CA ARG A 318 0.91 -33.19 -10.08
C ARG A 318 -0.22 -33.50 -11.07
N HIS A 319 -1.48 -33.33 -10.66
CA HIS A 319 -2.62 -33.44 -11.55
C HIS A 319 -2.69 -32.19 -12.42
N LEU A 320 -2.35 -32.34 -13.69
CA LEU A 320 -2.30 -31.27 -14.68
C LEU A 320 -3.31 -31.58 -15.79
N SER A 321 -4.10 -30.57 -16.14
CA SER A 321 -4.84 -30.59 -17.40
C SER A 321 -3.90 -30.26 -18.55
N HIS A 322 -4.07 -30.96 -19.68
CA HIS A 322 -3.27 -30.75 -20.89
C HIS A 322 -4.12 -30.33 -22.09
N ASP A 323 -5.44 -30.52 -22.02
CA ASP A 323 -6.38 -30.14 -23.07
C ASP A 323 -7.22 -28.94 -22.60
N ILE A 324 -7.26 -27.91 -23.45
CA ILE A 324 -8.01 -26.68 -23.20
C ILE A 324 -9.53 -26.92 -23.17
N LYS A 325 -10.01 -28.04 -23.73
CA LYS A 325 -11.43 -28.44 -23.77
C LYS A 325 -11.81 -29.41 -22.66
N GLN A 326 -10.83 -29.98 -21.96
CA GLN A 326 -11.09 -30.91 -20.86
C GLN A 326 -11.69 -30.15 -19.66
N VAL A 327 -12.87 -30.61 -19.22
CA VAL A 327 -13.57 -30.05 -18.06
C VAL A 327 -12.88 -30.50 -16.78
N GLU A 328 -12.40 -29.53 -16.01
CA GLU A 328 -11.63 -29.76 -14.78
C GLU A 328 -12.07 -28.79 -13.69
N ASN A 329 -11.63 -29.01 -12.44
CA ASN A 329 -11.84 -28.00 -11.41
C ASN A 329 -11.13 -26.69 -11.79
N VAL A 330 -11.72 -25.53 -11.50
CA VAL A 330 -11.10 -24.21 -11.80
C VAL A 330 -9.65 -24.13 -11.32
N ARG A 331 -9.37 -24.64 -10.10
CA ARG A 331 -8.01 -24.70 -9.54
C ARG A 331 -7.02 -25.48 -10.42
N ALA A 332 -7.46 -26.54 -11.09
CA ALA A 332 -6.61 -27.36 -11.95
C ALA A 332 -6.33 -26.65 -13.28
N VAL A 333 -7.30 -25.90 -13.82
CA VAL A 333 -7.10 -25.02 -14.99
C VAL A 333 -6.07 -23.94 -14.68
N VAL A 334 -6.22 -23.25 -13.55
CA VAL A 334 -5.27 -22.20 -13.10
C VAL A 334 -3.86 -22.77 -12.86
N VAL A 335 -3.75 -23.92 -12.19
CA VAL A 335 -2.46 -24.61 -12.00
C VAL A 335 -1.87 -25.04 -13.34
N GLY A 336 -2.68 -25.48 -14.29
CA GLY A 336 -2.23 -25.88 -15.62
C GLY A 336 -1.62 -24.73 -16.42
N LEU A 337 -2.22 -23.54 -16.36
CA LEU A 337 -1.64 -22.31 -16.92
C LEU A 337 -0.34 -21.91 -16.22
N ALA A 338 -0.32 -21.94 -14.88
CA ALA A 338 0.88 -21.60 -14.09
C ALA A 338 2.06 -22.55 -14.39
N LYS A 339 1.77 -23.84 -14.59
CA LYS A 339 2.75 -24.88 -14.90
C LYS A 339 3.04 -25.08 -16.38
N ARG A 340 2.40 -24.32 -17.27
CA ARG A 340 2.54 -24.46 -18.74
C ARG A 340 2.10 -25.82 -19.28
N SER A 341 1.23 -26.54 -18.57
CA SER A 341 0.59 -27.74 -19.12
C SER A 341 -0.54 -27.39 -20.06
N LEU A 342 -1.20 -26.24 -19.83
CA LEU A 342 -2.13 -25.59 -20.74
C LEU A 342 -1.45 -24.38 -21.40
N LEU A 343 -1.68 -24.20 -22.70
CA LEU A 343 -1.18 -23.06 -23.50
C LEU A 343 0.30 -22.73 -23.27
N LYS A 344 1.17 -23.73 -23.48
CA LYS A 344 2.62 -23.60 -23.32
C LYS A 344 3.15 -22.42 -24.14
N GLY A 345 3.54 -21.34 -23.47
CA GLY A 345 4.04 -20.12 -24.08
C GLY A 345 3.41 -18.86 -23.51
N CYS A 346 2.16 -18.94 -23.05
CA CYS A 346 1.44 -17.79 -22.48
C CYS A 346 2.15 -17.18 -21.28
N ARG A 347 1.69 -16.01 -20.83
CA ARG A 347 2.16 -15.39 -19.59
C ARG A 347 1.02 -15.33 -18.58
N LEU A 348 1.39 -15.27 -17.31
CA LEU A 348 0.43 -15.31 -16.20
C LEU A 348 0.78 -14.24 -15.17
N LEU A 349 -0.19 -13.39 -14.86
CA LEU A 349 -0.11 -12.41 -13.77
C LEU A 349 -1.19 -12.74 -12.74
N MET A 350 -0.84 -12.79 -11.47
CA MET A 350 -1.82 -12.97 -10.39
C MET A 350 -1.62 -11.93 -9.29
N THR A 351 -2.70 -11.57 -8.59
CA THR A 351 -2.62 -10.83 -7.33
C THR A 351 -3.05 -11.68 -6.14
N SER A 352 -2.45 -11.43 -4.97
CA SER A 352 -2.91 -12.02 -3.71
C SER A 352 -2.52 -11.16 -2.51
N GLN A 353 -3.09 -11.43 -1.34
CA GLN A 353 -2.63 -10.87 -0.06
C GLN A 353 -1.49 -11.73 0.53
N PRO A 354 -0.53 -11.14 1.28
CA PRO A 354 0.56 -11.89 1.89
C PRO A 354 0.08 -13.07 2.73
N ASP A 355 -0.98 -12.88 3.52
CA ASP A 355 -1.53 -13.93 4.40
C ASP A 355 -2.04 -15.16 3.63
N ARG A 356 -2.57 -14.95 2.41
CA ARG A 356 -3.00 -16.07 1.56
C ARG A 356 -1.82 -16.87 1.01
N LEU A 357 -0.65 -16.26 0.91
CA LEU A 357 0.58 -16.87 0.40
C LEU A 357 1.47 -17.42 1.51
N ALA A 358 1.27 -16.98 2.76
CA ALA A 358 2.07 -17.38 3.91
C ALA A 358 2.10 -18.91 4.08
N GLY A 359 3.30 -19.46 4.23
CA GLY A 359 3.52 -20.92 4.35
C GLY A 359 3.28 -21.72 3.06
N LYS A 360 2.91 -21.09 1.94
CA LYS A 360 2.67 -21.77 0.67
C LYS A 360 3.90 -21.75 -0.22
N ASP A 361 4.08 -22.85 -0.95
CA ASP A 361 5.12 -22.90 -1.98
C ASP A 361 4.63 -22.23 -3.27
N ILE A 362 5.15 -21.02 -3.49
CA ILE A 362 4.89 -20.21 -4.66
C ILE A 362 6.08 -20.22 -5.64
N SER A 363 6.97 -21.21 -5.57
CA SER A 363 8.20 -21.28 -6.39
C SER A 363 7.97 -21.37 -7.90
N ILE A 364 6.75 -21.67 -8.34
CA ILE A 364 6.31 -21.59 -9.73
C ILE A 364 6.28 -20.14 -10.25
N PHE A 365 5.98 -19.18 -9.35
CA PHE A 365 6.04 -17.76 -9.63
C PHE A 365 7.48 -17.29 -9.44
N LYS A 366 8.20 -17.16 -10.54
CA LYS A 366 9.59 -16.66 -10.48
C LYS A 366 9.61 -15.15 -10.19
N GLY A 367 8.65 -14.40 -10.71
CA GLY A 367 8.48 -12.98 -10.41
C GLY A 367 7.48 -12.75 -9.27
N VAL A 368 7.92 -12.81 -8.01
CA VAL A 368 7.09 -12.37 -6.87
C VAL A 368 7.45 -10.95 -6.49
N LEU A 369 6.46 -10.07 -6.53
CA LEU A 369 6.59 -8.64 -6.27
C LEU A 369 5.57 -8.19 -5.22
N GLU A 370 5.94 -7.27 -4.36
CA GLU A 370 5.05 -6.66 -3.37
C GLU A 370 4.81 -5.20 -3.70
N VAL A 371 3.54 -4.79 -3.82
CA VAL A 371 3.14 -3.40 -3.99
C VAL A 371 3.35 -2.65 -2.68
N ILE A 372 4.13 -1.58 -2.74
CA ILE A 372 4.54 -0.81 -1.58
C ILE A 372 3.59 0.37 -1.31
N GLY A 373 2.89 0.86 -2.33
CA GLY A 373 1.94 1.98 -2.27
C GLY A 373 2.41 3.19 -3.06
N PHE A 374 1.85 4.37 -2.76
CA PHE A 374 2.24 5.63 -3.37
C PHE A 374 3.62 6.07 -2.89
N LEU A 375 4.46 6.54 -3.82
CA LEU A 375 5.58 7.37 -3.47
C LEU A 375 5.12 8.77 -3.01
N PRO A 376 5.99 9.57 -2.38
CA PRO A 376 5.61 10.89 -1.86
C PRO A 376 5.01 11.85 -2.89
N ASN A 377 5.41 11.74 -4.16
CA ASN A 377 4.86 12.54 -5.26
C ASN A 377 3.43 12.15 -5.60
N GLU A 378 3.20 10.85 -5.67
CA GLU A 378 1.96 10.22 -6.04
C GLU A 378 0.90 10.50 -4.97
N SER A 379 1.27 10.51 -3.69
CA SER A 379 0.40 10.98 -2.62
C SER A 379 -0.01 12.46 -2.78
N GLN A 380 0.93 13.34 -3.18
CA GLN A 380 0.64 14.76 -3.43
C GLN A 380 -0.27 14.95 -4.65
N LEU A 381 0.07 14.32 -5.76
CA LEU A 381 -0.73 14.33 -7.00
C LEU A 381 -2.12 13.75 -6.76
N TYR A 382 -2.24 12.72 -5.91
CA TYR A 382 -3.55 12.18 -5.53
C TYR A 382 -4.42 13.22 -4.83
N ILE A 383 -3.86 13.99 -3.90
CA ILE A 383 -4.58 15.09 -3.23
C ILE A 383 -4.96 16.17 -4.25
N GLU A 384 -4.05 16.59 -5.12
CA GLU A 384 -4.35 17.57 -6.18
C GLU A 384 -5.50 17.10 -7.08
N ARG A 385 -5.47 15.85 -7.55
CA ARG A 385 -6.52 15.28 -8.41
C ARG A 385 -7.81 15.00 -7.66
N PHE A 386 -7.77 14.69 -6.37
CA PHE A 386 -8.96 14.47 -5.56
C PHE A 386 -9.73 15.76 -5.31
N PHE A 387 -9.01 16.83 -4.93
CA PHE A 387 -9.63 18.10 -4.57
C PHE A 387 -9.94 18.97 -5.80
N MET A 388 -9.17 18.83 -6.88
CA MET A 388 -9.30 19.61 -8.12
C MET A 388 -9.29 21.14 -7.88
N ASN A 389 -8.62 21.57 -6.80
CA ASN A 389 -8.51 22.96 -6.39
C ASN A 389 -7.18 23.13 -5.64
N LYS A 390 -6.26 23.90 -6.24
CA LYS A 390 -4.89 24.06 -5.74
C LYS A 390 -4.84 24.63 -4.32
N ASP A 391 -5.63 25.67 -4.02
CA ASP A 391 -5.64 26.30 -2.70
C ASP A 391 -6.10 25.35 -1.59
N ILE A 392 -7.10 24.50 -1.90
CA ILE A 392 -7.58 23.48 -0.97
C ILE A 392 -6.54 22.37 -0.82
N SER A 393 -5.95 21.91 -1.92
CA SER A 393 -4.88 20.92 -1.92
C SER A 393 -3.69 21.38 -1.08
N ASP A 394 -3.24 22.64 -1.24
CA ASP A 394 -2.12 23.20 -0.49
C ASP A 394 -2.41 23.27 1.02
N LYS A 395 -3.64 23.63 1.41
CA LYS A 395 -4.07 23.61 2.83
C LYS A 395 -4.09 22.20 3.41
N VAL A 396 -4.61 21.23 2.66
CA VAL A 396 -4.65 19.81 3.07
C VAL A 396 -3.24 19.26 3.20
N LEU A 397 -2.35 19.55 2.24
CA LEU A 397 -0.94 19.15 2.27
C LEU A 397 -0.21 19.76 3.45
N GLY A 398 -0.43 21.04 3.76
CA GLY A 398 0.12 21.71 4.94
C GLY A 398 -0.29 21.00 6.23
N PHE A 399 -1.60 20.76 6.38
CA PHE A 399 -2.14 20.05 7.54
C PHE A 399 -1.55 18.63 7.69
N LEU A 400 -1.48 17.85 6.61
CA LEU A 400 -0.91 16.51 6.66
C LEU A 400 0.58 16.56 7.01
N ARG A 401 1.36 17.48 6.45
CA ARG A 401 2.79 17.61 6.80
C ARG A 401 2.99 17.91 8.29
N GLU A 402 2.10 18.67 8.91
CA GLU A 402 2.13 18.91 10.36
C GLU A 402 1.67 17.68 11.16
N ASN A 403 0.68 16.94 10.67
CA ASN A 403 0.17 15.72 11.30
C ASN A 403 0.96 14.46 10.89
N GLY A 404 1.99 14.10 11.67
CA GLY A 404 2.86 12.95 11.40
C GLY A 404 2.16 11.59 11.33
N VAL A 405 1.02 11.41 12.01
CA VAL A 405 0.27 10.14 11.99
C VAL A 405 -0.46 9.96 10.67
N LEU A 406 -1.28 10.94 10.27
CA LEU A 406 -2.02 10.88 9.00
C LEU A 406 -1.06 10.89 7.80
N TYR A 407 0.01 11.67 7.88
CA TYR A 407 1.08 11.69 6.87
C TYR A 407 1.76 10.34 6.68
N THR A 408 1.93 9.56 7.74
CA THR A 408 2.67 8.29 7.65
C THR A 408 1.89 7.22 6.88
N PHE A 409 0.57 7.28 6.85
CA PHE A 409 -0.27 6.26 6.23
C PHE A 409 -0.85 6.64 4.87
N TRP A 410 -0.73 7.90 4.45
CA TRP A 410 -1.25 8.41 3.17
C TRP A 410 -0.64 7.75 1.91
N TYR A 411 0.39 6.91 2.09
CA TYR A 411 0.97 6.12 1.00
C TYR A 411 0.02 4.99 0.59
N ASN A 412 -0.82 4.51 1.51
CA ASN A 412 -1.80 3.49 1.21
C ASN A 412 -2.99 4.17 0.51
N PRO A 413 -3.31 3.82 -0.76
CA PRO A 413 -4.33 4.50 -1.54
C PRO A 413 -5.72 4.55 -0.89
N SER A 414 -6.18 3.46 -0.25
CA SER A 414 -7.48 3.45 0.42
C SER A 414 -7.49 4.35 1.65
N TYR A 415 -6.39 4.39 2.40
CA TYR A 415 -6.27 5.27 3.55
C TYR A 415 -6.15 6.75 3.12
N CYS A 416 -5.38 7.03 2.07
CA CYS A 416 -5.32 8.35 1.44
C CYS A 416 -6.70 8.83 0.98
N TRP A 417 -7.51 7.93 0.41
CA TRP A 417 -8.90 8.20 0.07
C TRP A 417 -9.75 8.54 1.29
N ILE A 418 -9.65 7.79 2.40
CA ILE A 418 -10.38 8.10 3.65
C ILE A 418 -9.98 9.49 4.18
N ILE A 419 -8.68 9.78 4.25
CA ILE A 419 -8.17 11.11 4.63
C ILE A 419 -8.80 12.19 3.77
N CYS A 420 -8.72 12.06 2.45
CA CYS A 420 -9.21 13.07 1.52
C CYS A 420 -10.72 13.27 1.67
N THR A 421 -11.48 12.18 1.81
CA THR A 421 -12.93 12.22 2.04
C THR A 421 -13.28 13.00 3.31
N VAL A 422 -12.65 12.66 4.44
CA VAL A 422 -12.89 13.36 5.71
C VAL A 422 -12.48 14.82 5.63
N LEU A 423 -11.25 15.11 5.18
CA LEU A 423 -10.72 16.48 5.10
C LEU A 423 -11.49 17.35 4.10
N SER A 424 -12.12 16.77 3.09
CA SER A 424 -12.94 17.52 2.14
C SER A 424 -14.05 18.32 2.80
N LYS A 425 -14.64 17.82 3.89
CA LYS A 425 -15.68 18.55 4.62
C LYS A 425 -15.16 19.77 5.34
N PHE A 426 -13.95 19.67 5.90
CA PHE A 426 -13.32 20.75 6.67
C PHE A 426 -12.79 21.85 5.76
N PHE A 427 -12.25 21.50 4.58
CA PHE A 427 -11.61 22.48 3.70
C PHE A 427 -12.49 22.95 2.51
N LYS A 428 -13.54 22.20 2.12
CA LYS A 428 -14.52 22.66 1.10
C LYS A 428 -15.77 23.34 1.71
N GLY A 429 -16.01 23.19 3.01
CA GLY A 429 -17.10 23.88 3.70
C GLY A 429 -16.93 25.40 3.61
N GLN A 430 -18.02 26.13 3.32
CA GLN A 430 -18.01 27.60 3.40
C GLN A 430 -17.72 28.03 4.85
N PRO A 431 -17.07 29.19 5.08
CA PRO A 431 -17.01 29.80 6.41
C PRO A 431 -18.42 30.22 6.79
N THR A 432 -19.21 29.31 7.37
CA THR A 432 -20.44 29.71 8.03
C THR A 432 -20.04 30.51 9.26
N ASN A 433 -20.46 31.77 9.29
CA ASN A 433 -20.33 32.65 10.44
C ASN A 433 -20.74 31.90 11.71
N ASN A 434 -19.74 31.47 12.49
CA ASN A 434 -19.75 31.25 13.93
C ASN A 434 -18.41 30.63 14.31
N ASP A 435 -17.58 31.41 15.00
CA ASP A 435 -16.39 31.00 15.77
C ASP A 435 -16.68 29.96 16.89
N GLN A 436 -17.81 29.23 16.83
CA GLN A 436 -18.30 28.31 17.86
C GLN A 436 -18.47 26.85 17.39
N LYS A 437 -18.09 26.50 16.15
CA LYS A 437 -17.79 25.11 15.79
C LYS A 437 -16.46 25.04 15.04
N LYS A 438 -15.36 25.30 15.76
CA LYS A 438 -14.07 24.68 15.43
C LYS A 438 -14.25 23.17 15.62
N THR A 439 -14.88 22.49 14.67
CA THR A 439 -14.80 21.04 14.57
C THR A 439 -13.31 20.77 14.35
N LEU A 440 -12.63 20.31 15.40
CA LEU A 440 -11.18 20.11 15.39
C LEU A 440 -10.86 19.12 14.27
N LEU A 441 -9.96 19.51 13.36
CA LEU A 441 -9.41 18.61 12.35
C LEU A 441 -8.91 17.33 13.05
N PRO A 442 -9.18 16.13 12.49
CA PRO A 442 -8.81 14.88 13.13
C PRO A 442 -7.29 14.82 13.32
N LYS A 443 -6.83 14.72 14.57
CA LYS A 443 -5.40 14.61 14.90
C LYS A 443 -4.95 13.16 14.95
N THR A 444 -5.85 12.27 15.36
CA THR A 444 -5.57 10.85 15.61
C THR A 444 -6.25 9.95 14.57
N MET A 445 -5.83 8.68 14.51
CA MET A 445 -6.51 7.66 13.69
C MET A 445 -7.95 7.50 14.14
N THR A 446 -8.19 7.45 15.44
CA THR A 446 -9.53 7.26 16.01
C THR A 446 -10.45 8.40 15.63
N GLN A 447 -9.99 9.65 15.71
CA GLN A 447 -10.76 10.82 15.28
C GLN A 447 -11.05 10.80 13.78
N LEU A 448 -10.09 10.37 12.95
CA LEU A 448 -10.30 10.24 11.50
C LEU A 448 -11.41 9.23 11.20
N PHE A 449 -11.36 8.04 11.80
CA PHE A 449 -12.36 6.99 11.56
C PHE A 449 -13.71 7.33 12.20
N ALA A 450 -13.74 7.99 13.36
CA ALA A 450 -14.96 8.54 13.93
C ALA A 450 -15.62 9.55 12.97
N ALA A 451 -14.83 10.47 12.40
CA ALA A 451 -15.33 11.43 11.41
C ALA A 451 -15.79 10.77 10.10
N PHE A 452 -15.09 9.72 9.65
CA PHE A 452 -15.48 8.93 8.48
C PHE A 452 -16.81 8.19 8.71
N ILE A 453 -16.97 7.51 9.85
CA ILE A 453 -18.24 6.84 10.18
C ILE A 453 -19.37 7.85 10.40
N ALA A 454 -19.11 8.98 11.06
CA ALA A 454 -20.08 10.08 11.18
C ALA A 454 -20.54 10.60 9.81
N ASP A 455 -19.63 10.70 8.83
CA ASP A 455 -19.96 11.07 7.46
C ASP A 455 -20.89 10.03 6.80
N VAL A 456 -20.51 8.76 6.84
CA VAL A 456 -21.30 7.65 6.30
C VAL A 456 -22.70 7.61 6.93
N LEU A 457 -22.80 7.77 8.26
CA LEU A 457 -24.09 7.86 8.96
C LEU A 457 -24.91 9.08 8.52
N SER A 458 -24.27 10.25 8.37
CA SER A 458 -24.95 11.48 7.99
C SER A 458 -25.62 11.42 6.62
N ASN A 459 -25.04 10.65 5.68
CA ASN A 459 -25.54 10.54 4.31
C ASN A 459 -26.52 9.36 4.11
N HIS A 460 -26.41 8.29 4.91
CA HIS A 460 -27.10 7.02 4.65
C HIS A 460 -28.03 6.53 5.78
N SER A 461 -27.98 7.11 6.98
CA SER A 461 -28.86 6.75 8.09
C SER A 461 -29.16 7.94 9.01
N PRO A 462 -30.11 8.83 8.63
CA PRO A 462 -30.45 10.00 9.44
C PRO A 462 -31.18 9.64 10.74
N ASP A 463 -31.77 8.45 10.85
CA ASP A 463 -32.37 7.95 12.09
C ASP A 463 -31.32 7.36 13.03
N LYS A 464 -31.19 7.95 14.23
CA LYS A 464 -30.19 7.56 15.22
C LYS A 464 -30.40 6.16 15.77
N PHE A 465 -31.67 5.77 15.99
CA PHE A 465 -31.97 4.48 16.62
C PHE A 465 -31.63 3.32 15.67
N SER A 466 -32.02 3.44 14.40
CA SER A 466 -31.65 2.49 13.35
C SER A 466 -30.13 2.44 13.14
N ALA A 467 -29.45 3.59 13.09
CA ALA A 467 -28.00 3.68 12.97
C ALA A 467 -27.28 2.96 14.12
N ARG A 468 -27.68 3.25 15.38
CA ARG A 468 -27.10 2.64 16.57
C ARG A 468 -27.30 1.13 16.56
N SER A 469 -28.52 0.66 16.32
CA SER A 469 -28.85 -0.77 16.27
C SER A 469 -28.02 -1.52 15.23
N LEU A 470 -27.94 -0.98 14.00
CA LEU A 470 -27.18 -1.61 12.93
C LEU A 470 -25.67 -1.60 13.20
N LEU A 471 -25.10 -0.50 13.70
CA LEU A 471 -23.69 -0.47 14.08
C LEU A 471 -23.37 -1.34 15.30
N THR A 472 -24.33 -1.59 16.20
CA THR A 472 -24.17 -2.61 17.25
C THR A 472 -24.01 -3.99 16.64
N SER A 473 -24.91 -4.40 15.73
CA SER A 473 -24.83 -5.69 15.04
C SER A 473 -23.53 -5.84 14.23
N ILE A 474 -23.19 -4.85 13.42
CA ILE A 474 -21.96 -4.84 12.61
C ILE A 474 -20.72 -4.81 13.52
N GLY A 475 -20.76 -4.05 14.61
CA GLY A 475 -19.65 -3.90 15.56
C GLY A 475 -19.34 -5.20 16.30
N TRP A 476 -20.35 -5.94 16.77
CA TRP A 476 -20.13 -7.25 17.39
C TRP A 476 -19.64 -8.30 16.38
N MET A 477 -20.11 -8.25 15.13
CA MET A 477 -19.57 -9.07 14.06
C MET A 477 -18.09 -8.71 13.76
N ALA A 478 -17.76 -7.42 13.76
CA ALA A 478 -16.40 -6.94 13.55
C ALA A 478 -15.47 -7.39 14.68
N GLU A 479 -15.92 -7.28 15.94
CA GLU A 479 -15.23 -7.76 17.13
C GLU A 479 -14.96 -9.26 17.04
N HIS A 480 -15.99 -10.06 16.72
CA HIS A 480 -15.84 -11.49 16.47
C HIS A 480 -14.80 -11.76 15.37
N GLY A 481 -14.79 -10.93 14.32
CA GLY A 481 -13.82 -10.98 13.26
C GLY A 481 -12.39 -10.74 13.72
N ILE A 482 -12.14 -9.69 14.51
CA ILE A 482 -10.82 -9.41 15.07
C ILE A 482 -10.40 -10.53 16.01
N MET A 483 -11.31 -10.95 16.88
CA MET A 483 -11.05 -11.95 17.88
C MET A 483 -10.65 -13.30 17.27
N ASN A 484 -11.27 -13.70 16.16
CA ASN A 484 -11.06 -15.00 15.53
C ASN A 484 -10.28 -14.92 14.21
N HIS A 485 -9.64 -13.78 13.92
CA HIS A 485 -8.89 -13.53 12.68
C HIS A 485 -9.71 -13.77 11.39
N VAL A 486 -10.99 -13.41 11.43
CA VAL A 486 -11.93 -13.51 10.31
C VAL A 486 -12.11 -12.14 9.64
N THR A 487 -11.87 -12.09 8.33
CA THR A 487 -12.01 -10.88 7.49
C THR A 487 -13.10 -11.03 6.41
N LYS A 488 -13.68 -12.24 6.31
CA LYS A 488 -14.79 -12.56 5.40
C LYS A 488 -15.91 -13.21 6.18
N PHE A 489 -17.10 -12.68 6.01
CA PHE A 489 -18.29 -13.08 6.75
C PHE A 489 -19.30 -13.65 5.78
N GLU A 490 -19.76 -14.88 6.03
CA GLU A 490 -20.81 -15.49 5.22
C GLU A 490 -22.16 -14.85 5.56
N LYS A 491 -23.14 -14.95 4.65
CA LYS A 491 -24.48 -14.45 4.93
C LYS A 491 -25.08 -15.07 6.21
N GLN A 492 -24.75 -16.33 6.51
CA GLN A 492 -25.15 -16.99 7.75
C GLN A 492 -24.59 -16.27 8.99
N THR A 493 -23.31 -15.85 8.95
CA THR A 493 -22.68 -15.06 10.01
C THR A 493 -23.39 -13.72 10.20
N LEU A 494 -23.72 -13.02 9.10
CA LEU A 494 -24.48 -11.76 9.20
C LEU A 494 -25.84 -11.96 9.88
N SER A 495 -26.55 -13.05 9.56
CA SER A 495 -27.80 -13.41 10.22
C SER A 495 -27.62 -13.72 11.71
N GLN A 496 -26.55 -14.42 12.10
CA GLN A 496 -26.24 -14.74 13.50
C GLN A 496 -26.02 -13.47 14.34
N PHE A 497 -25.42 -12.43 13.75
CA PHE A 497 -25.21 -11.13 14.40
C PHE A 497 -26.36 -10.14 14.18
N ASN A 498 -27.47 -10.55 13.56
CA ASN A 498 -28.62 -9.69 13.25
C ASN A 498 -28.25 -8.45 12.43
N VAL A 499 -27.37 -8.60 11.42
CA VAL A 499 -27.01 -7.53 10.49
C VAL A 499 -28.09 -7.40 9.41
N ASP A 500 -28.72 -6.22 9.32
CA ASP A 500 -29.71 -5.93 8.27
C ASP A 500 -29.03 -5.75 6.90
N THR A 501 -29.11 -6.78 6.07
CA THR A 501 -28.56 -6.76 4.69
C THR A 501 -29.31 -5.84 3.73
N ALA A 502 -30.53 -5.39 4.07
CA ALA A 502 -31.29 -4.46 3.25
C ALA A 502 -30.94 -3.00 3.52
N SER A 503 -30.14 -2.72 4.55
CA SER A 503 -29.75 -1.37 4.93
C SER A 503 -28.90 -0.70 3.85
N LYS A 504 -29.21 0.57 3.56
CA LYS A 504 -28.43 1.44 2.68
C LYS A 504 -27.05 1.81 3.27
N LEU A 505 -26.84 1.58 4.56
CA LEU A 505 -25.57 1.80 5.24
C LEU A 505 -24.57 0.68 4.94
N LEU A 506 -25.05 -0.55 4.76
CA LEU A 506 -24.17 -1.72 4.64
C LEU A 506 -23.19 -1.63 3.46
N PRO A 507 -23.61 -1.22 2.23
CA PRO A 507 -22.69 -1.07 1.10
C PRO A 507 -21.61 0.00 1.28
N GLU A 508 -21.81 0.95 2.20
CA GLU A 508 -20.86 2.03 2.51
C GLU A 508 -19.77 1.60 3.50
N ILE A 509 -19.94 0.44 4.15
CA ILE A 509 -19.02 -0.08 5.17
C ILE A 509 -18.47 -1.45 4.76
N MET A 510 -19.27 -2.24 4.03
CA MET A 510 -18.96 -3.59 3.60
C MET A 510 -19.21 -3.77 2.11
N LYS A 511 -18.34 -4.59 1.51
CA LYS A 511 -18.48 -5.07 0.14
C LYS A 511 -19.08 -6.45 0.13
N GLU A 512 -20.12 -6.65 -0.67
CA GLU A 512 -20.69 -7.96 -0.97
C GLU A 512 -19.94 -8.63 -2.13
N TYR A 513 -19.65 -9.92 -1.98
CA TYR A 513 -19.14 -10.79 -3.04
C TYR A 513 -20.24 -11.81 -3.42
N THR A 514 -20.74 -11.73 -4.66
CA THR A 514 -21.89 -12.52 -5.17
C THR A 514 -21.49 -13.78 -5.98
N ARG A 515 -22.43 -14.74 -6.10
CA ARG A 515 -22.37 -16.14 -5.59
C ARG A 515 -22.21 -17.31 -6.58
N PHE A 516 -21.49 -18.35 -6.14
CA PHE A 516 -21.99 -19.71 -5.82
C PHE A 516 -21.05 -20.34 -4.74
N PRO A 517 -21.53 -21.04 -3.69
CA PRO A 517 -22.93 -21.32 -3.30
C PRO A 517 -23.57 -20.25 -2.38
N GLU A 518 -22.80 -19.44 -1.64
CA GLU A 518 -23.33 -18.40 -0.72
C GLU A 518 -22.61 -17.05 -0.85
N ALA A 519 -23.25 -15.96 -0.41
CA ALA A 519 -22.67 -14.61 -0.49
C ALA A 519 -21.78 -14.41 0.73
N SER A 520 -20.63 -13.82 0.49
CA SER A 520 -19.72 -13.39 1.55
C SER A 520 -19.54 -11.88 1.52
N PHE A 521 -19.24 -11.31 2.67
CA PHE A 521 -19.07 -9.88 2.88
C PHE A 521 -17.70 -9.64 3.52
N SER A 522 -17.06 -8.54 3.16
CA SER A 522 -15.88 -8.03 3.86
C SER A 522 -16.04 -6.54 4.08
N PHE A 523 -15.43 -6.02 5.14
CA PHE A 523 -15.31 -4.57 5.30
C PHE A 523 -14.56 -3.96 4.11
N LEU A 524 -14.99 -2.75 3.69
CA LEU A 524 -14.31 -2.00 2.61
C LEU A 524 -12.85 -1.73 2.95
N HIS A 525 -12.54 -1.60 4.25
CA HIS A 525 -11.20 -1.45 4.77
C HIS A 525 -11.03 -2.26 6.08
N PRO A 526 -9.91 -3.01 6.27
CA PRO A 526 -9.67 -3.73 7.53
C PRO A 526 -9.63 -2.82 8.75
N ILE A 527 -9.07 -1.61 8.62
CA ILE A 527 -9.07 -0.63 9.72
C ILE A 527 -10.50 -0.24 10.13
N THR A 528 -11.45 -0.18 9.18
CA THR A 528 -12.86 0.07 9.52
C THR A 528 -13.44 -1.06 10.36
N GLN A 529 -13.05 -2.32 10.10
CA GLN A 529 -13.41 -3.45 10.94
C GLN A 529 -12.87 -3.28 12.36
N GLU A 530 -11.58 -2.98 12.51
CA GLU A 530 -10.96 -2.77 13.84
C GLU A 530 -11.59 -1.60 14.60
N PHE A 531 -11.89 -0.50 13.91
CA PHE A 531 -12.56 0.65 14.51
C PHE A 531 -13.97 0.31 14.99
N LEU A 532 -14.77 -0.37 14.16
CA LEU A 532 -16.15 -0.76 14.53
C LEU A 532 -16.17 -1.82 15.64
N ALA A 533 -15.19 -2.72 15.65
CA ALA A 533 -14.97 -3.64 16.76
C ALA A 533 -14.70 -2.89 18.07
N ALA A 534 -13.86 -1.85 18.06
CA ALA A 534 -13.61 -1.05 19.27
C ALA A 534 -14.84 -0.21 19.67
N LEU A 535 -15.51 0.40 18.69
CA LEU A 535 -16.67 1.26 18.91
C LEU A 535 -17.84 0.52 19.57
N VAL A 536 -18.05 -0.77 19.26
CA VAL A 536 -19.18 -1.52 19.83
C VAL A 536 -19.14 -1.59 21.35
N HIS A 537 -17.95 -1.63 21.96
CA HIS A 537 -17.82 -1.64 23.43
C HIS A 537 -18.24 -0.33 24.09
N TYR A 538 -18.32 0.76 23.33
CA TYR A 538 -18.85 2.05 23.78
C TYR A 538 -20.34 2.21 23.49
N ILE A 539 -20.85 1.57 22.43
CA ILE A 539 -22.28 1.58 22.06
C ILE A 539 -23.09 0.59 22.92
N ASP A 540 -22.60 -0.63 23.10
CA ASP A 540 -23.25 -1.73 23.82
C ASP A 540 -22.35 -2.22 24.95
N TYR A 541 -22.13 -1.33 25.92
CA TYR A 541 -21.15 -1.54 26.98
C TYR A 541 -21.51 -2.73 27.88
N SER A 542 -20.52 -3.61 28.05
CA SER A 542 -20.51 -4.70 29.01
C SER A 542 -19.09 -4.85 29.56
N PRO A 543 -18.88 -4.69 30.89
CA PRO A 543 -17.55 -4.81 31.49
C PRO A 543 -16.90 -6.17 31.19
N GLU A 544 -17.68 -7.25 31.27
CA GLU A 544 -17.23 -8.63 31.02
C GLU A 544 -16.73 -8.81 29.59
N LYS A 545 -17.51 -8.33 28.59
CA LYS A 545 -17.12 -8.41 27.18
C LYS A 545 -15.89 -7.56 26.90
N LEU A 546 -15.86 -6.31 27.37
CA LEU A 546 -14.73 -5.40 27.18
C LEU A 546 -13.44 -5.97 27.77
N HIS A 547 -13.47 -6.45 29.02
CA HIS A 547 -12.30 -7.05 29.66
C HIS A 547 -11.81 -8.29 28.91
N SER A 548 -12.73 -9.17 28.48
CA SER A 548 -12.40 -10.35 27.66
C SER A 548 -11.70 -9.97 26.35
N SER A 549 -12.22 -8.97 25.63
CA SER A 549 -11.67 -8.49 24.37
C SER A 549 -10.30 -7.81 24.55
N LEU A 550 -10.12 -7.02 25.63
CA LEU A 550 -8.83 -6.40 25.98
C LEU A 550 -7.75 -7.46 26.24
N GLU A 551 -8.03 -8.46 27.07
CA GLU A 551 -7.05 -9.50 27.41
C GLU A 551 -6.75 -10.42 26.20
N ARG A 552 -7.76 -10.78 25.40
CA ARG A 552 -7.52 -11.51 24.14
C ARG A 552 -6.64 -10.73 23.17
N ALA A 553 -6.99 -9.46 22.91
CA ALA A 553 -6.25 -8.64 21.98
C ALA A 553 -4.79 -8.43 22.40
N LYS A 554 -4.55 -8.26 23.71
CA LYS A 554 -3.22 -8.18 24.31
C LYS A 554 -2.42 -9.48 24.16
N SER A 555 -3.10 -10.64 24.23
CA SER A 555 -2.48 -11.96 24.10
C SER A 555 -2.12 -12.34 22.65
N PHE A 556 -2.58 -11.57 21.66
CA PHE A 556 -2.26 -11.87 20.28
C PHE A 556 -0.77 -11.73 20.02
N ASN A 557 -0.20 -12.80 19.49
CA ASN A 557 1.12 -12.75 18.90
C ASN A 557 1.13 -11.71 17.77
N ASN A 558 2.32 -11.26 17.40
CA ASN A 558 2.51 -10.51 16.15
C ASN A 558 1.73 -9.20 16.14
N ASN A 559 1.53 -8.66 17.35
CA ASN A 559 0.82 -7.46 17.67
C ASN A 559 -0.70 -7.47 17.30
N TYR A 560 -1.30 -8.44 16.58
CA TYR A 560 -2.55 -8.28 15.73
C TYR A 560 -3.61 -7.29 16.25
N GLY A 561 -3.92 -7.29 17.56
CA GLY A 561 -4.90 -6.40 18.20
C GLY A 561 -4.46 -4.96 18.50
N GLU A 562 -3.21 -4.54 18.23
CA GLU A 562 -2.71 -3.21 18.62
C GLU A 562 -3.56 -2.03 18.13
N LEU A 563 -4.05 -2.07 16.90
CA LEU A 563 -4.82 -0.94 16.35
C LEU A 563 -6.24 -0.92 16.92
N PHE A 564 -6.90 -2.08 17.08
CA PHE A 564 -8.09 -2.24 17.92
C PHE A 564 -7.91 -1.68 19.35
N LEU A 565 -6.84 -2.04 20.06
CA LEU A 565 -6.54 -1.53 21.41
C LEU A 565 -6.31 -0.01 21.41
N SER A 566 -5.66 0.50 20.37
CA SER A 566 -5.43 1.95 20.20
C SER A 566 -6.73 2.70 19.93
N PHE A 567 -7.66 2.12 19.16
CA PHE A 567 -9.01 2.67 18.97
C PHE A 567 -9.83 2.66 20.27
N LEU A 568 -9.74 1.61 21.08
CA LEU A 568 -10.35 1.62 22.41
C LEU A 568 -9.84 2.79 23.25
N CYS A 569 -8.52 3.03 23.26
CA CYS A 569 -7.94 4.18 23.98
C CYS A 569 -8.39 5.53 23.39
N GLY A 570 -8.39 5.68 22.07
CA GLY A 570 -8.78 6.94 21.43
C GLY A 570 -10.27 7.27 21.55
N LEU A 571 -11.13 6.26 21.67
CA LEU A 571 -12.57 6.44 21.92
C LEU A 571 -12.85 6.88 23.37
N SER A 572 -11.90 6.69 24.29
CA SER A 572 -11.98 7.23 25.66
C SER A 572 -11.78 8.75 25.71
N ASP A 573 -11.33 9.37 24.62
CA ASP A 573 -11.24 10.83 24.51
C ASP A 573 -12.60 11.46 24.21
N VAL A 574 -12.95 12.49 24.98
CA VAL A 574 -14.22 13.21 24.85
C VAL A 574 -14.34 13.91 23.49
N SER A 575 -13.23 14.41 22.94
CA SER A 575 -13.28 15.07 21.63
C SER A 575 -13.53 14.07 20.48
N THR A 576 -13.22 12.78 20.70
CA THR A 576 -13.55 11.70 19.78
C THR A 576 -15.00 11.24 19.92
N SER A 577 -15.49 10.99 21.14
CA SER A 577 -16.86 10.48 21.37
C SER A 577 -17.92 11.44 20.83
N THR A 578 -17.71 12.74 21.05
CA THR A 578 -18.60 13.84 20.62
C THR A 578 -18.77 13.95 19.11
N ILE A 579 -17.88 13.35 18.30
CA ILE A 579 -18.03 13.27 16.83
C ILE A 579 -19.20 12.34 16.46
N LEU A 580 -19.40 11.26 17.23
CA LEU A 580 -20.35 10.18 16.93
C LEU A 580 -21.68 10.31 17.66
N GLU A 581 -21.71 10.94 18.85
CA GLU A 581 -22.91 11.18 19.66
C GLU A 581 -24.09 11.81 18.90
N PRO A 582 -23.90 12.75 17.94
CA PRO A 582 -25.00 13.27 17.13
C PRO A 582 -25.75 12.19 16.34
N TYR A 583 -25.11 11.07 16.02
CA TYR A 583 -25.67 9.99 15.19
C TYR A 583 -26.02 8.74 15.99
N LEU A 584 -25.27 8.45 17.05
CA LEU A 584 -25.43 7.22 17.83
C LEU A 584 -26.07 7.44 19.19
N GLY A 585 -26.19 8.68 19.67
CA GLY A 585 -26.49 8.98 21.07
C GLY A 585 -25.27 8.75 21.97
N ASP A 586 -25.47 8.84 23.28
CA ASP A 586 -24.38 8.81 24.25
C ASP A 586 -23.56 7.51 24.15
N LEU A 587 -22.23 7.67 24.19
CA LEU A 587 -21.26 6.58 24.30
C LEU A 587 -20.93 6.34 25.78
N SER A 588 -20.68 5.08 26.15
CA SER A 588 -20.48 4.71 27.56
C SER A 588 -19.23 5.36 28.16
N SER A 589 -19.43 6.26 29.13
CA SER A 589 -18.34 6.82 29.93
C SER A 589 -17.70 5.78 30.86
N ASP A 590 -18.42 4.72 31.22
CA ASP A 590 -17.87 3.63 32.03
C ASP A 590 -16.93 2.75 31.21
N ALA A 591 -17.21 2.55 29.92
CA ALA A 591 -16.25 1.90 29.00
C ALA A 591 -14.93 2.66 28.94
N ALA A 592 -14.99 4.00 28.87
CA ALA A 592 -13.78 4.84 28.89
C ALA A 592 -12.97 4.66 30.19
N LYS A 593 -13.63 4.66 31.35
CA LYS A 593 -12.97 4.43 32.65
C LYS A 593 -12.30 3.05 32.72
N ASP A 594 -12.97 2.01 32.25
CA ASP A 594 -12.45 0.64 32.26
C ASP A 594 -11.24 0.50 31.32
N VAL A 595 -11.27 1.11 30.14
CA VAL A 595 -10.12 1.15 29.21
C VAL A 595 -8.93 1.89 29.82
N LEU A 596 -9.16 3.04 30.46
CA LEU A 596 -8.10 3.81 31.14
C LEU A 596 -7.50 3.01 32.30
N THR A 597 -8.34 2.37 33.11
CA THR A 597 -7.91 1.52 34.22
C THR A 597 -7.06 0.35 33.72
N TRP A 598 -7.50 -0.32 32.65
CA TRP A 598 -6.74 -1.38 32.02
C TRP A 598 -5.38 -0.90 31.52
N LEU A 599 -5.32 0.27 30.85
CA LEU A 599 -4.07 0.82 30.33
C LEU A 599 -3.08 1.14 31.48
N GLN A 600 -3.57 1.72 32.57
CA GLN A 600 -2.77 2.00 33.76
C GLN A 600 -2.23 0.71 34.41
N LEU A 601 -3.07 -0.31 34.58
CA LEU A 601 -2.67 -1.61 35.12
C LEU A 601 -1.66 -2.32 34.21
N HIS A 602 -1.86 -2.25 32.88
CA HIS A 602 -0.95 -2.83 31.92
C HIS A 602 0.44 -2.21 31.99
N LEU A 603 0.54 -0.89 32.14
CA LEU A 603 1.80 -0.17 32.33
C LEU A 603 2.47 -0.51 33.66
N THR A 604 1.69 -0.64 34.73
CA THR A 604 2.20 -1.00 36.05
C THR A 604 2.80 -2.41 36.03
N TRP A 605 2.15 -3.35 35.35
CA TRP A 605 2.68 -4.70 35.14
C TRP A 605 3.97 -4.69 34.31
N LEU A 606 4.03 -3.90 33.23
CA LEU A 606 5.24 -3.74 32.42
C LEU A 606 6.41 -3.17 33.24
N GLN A 607 6.15 -2.25 34.17
CA GLN A 607 7.19 -1.73 35.06
C GLN A 607 7.73 -2.79 36.03
N GLN A 608 6.87 -3.71 36.49
CA GLN A 608 7.25 -4.73 37.47
C GLN A 608 7.98 -5.93 36.86
N GLU A 609 7.71 -6.28 35.59
CA GLU A 609 8.41 -7.38 34.89
C GLU A 609 9.81 -6.99 34.38
N VAL A 610 10.11 -5.69 34.25
CA VAL A 610 11.39 -5.20 33.75
C VAL A 610 12.41 -5.14 34.90
N THR A 611 13.03 -6.28 35.20
CA THR A 611 14.09 -6.40 36.23
C THR A 611 15.40 -5.68 35.86
N GLU A 612 15.59 -5.34 34.59
CA GLU A 612 16.68 -4.48 34.10
C GLU A 612 16.08 -3.34 33.25
N PRO A 613 16.24 -2.06 33.64
CA PRO A 613 15.61 -0.91 32.99
C PRO A 613 16.06 -0.64 31.54
N GLU A 614 16.95 -1.47 30.97
CA GLU A 614 17.51 -1.27 29.63
C GLU A 614 16.64 -1.76 28.48
N THR A 615 15.62 -2.60 28.69
CA THR A 615 14.83 -3.10 27.54
C THR A 615 13.36 -3.35 27.87
N LEU A 616 12.57 -2.29 28.11
CA LEU A 616 11.24 -2.33 27.50
C LEU A 616 11.51 -2.33 25.99
N GLU A 617 11.26 -3.45 25.31
CA GLU A 617 11.47 -3.58 23.88
C GLU A 617 10.94 -2.32 23.17
N THR A 618 11.80 -1.56 22.47
CA THR A 618 11.50 -0.23 21.91
C THR A 618 10.16 -0.18 21.16
N ARG A 619 9.78 -1.29 20.52
CA ARG A 619 8.50 -1.44 19.82
C ARG A 619 7.28 -1.39 20.75
N ARG A 620 7.37 -2.01 21.94
CA ARG A 620 6.31 -1.95 22.97
C ARG A 620 6.16 -0.53 23.50
N LEU A 621 7.28 0.17 23.71
CA LEU A 621 7.25 1.57 24.12
C LEU A 621 6.59 2.46 23.07
N LEU A 622 6.93 2.30 21.79
CA LEU A 622 6.28 3.01 20.69
C LEU A 622 4.78 2.73 20.60
N SER A 623 4.37 1.48 20.82
CA SER A 623 2.96 1.10 20.91
C SER A 623 2.22 1.83 22.04
N ILE A 624 2.84 1.94 23.23
CA ILE A 624 2.29 2.69 24.36
C ILE A 624 2.18 4.18 24.03
N CYS A 625 3.24 4.78 23.49
CA CYS A 625 3.24 6.17 23.02
C CYS A 625 2.11 6.41 22.00
N PHE A 626 1.88 5.44 21.11
CA PHE A 626 0.80 5.51 20.13
C PHE A 626 -0.60 5.47 20.79
N LYS A 627 -0.82 4.59 21.77
CA LYS A 627 -2.09 4.55 22.55
C LYS A 627 -2.35 5.85 23.31
N PHE A 628 -1.31 6.44 23.90
CA PHE A 628 -1.39 7.76 24.54
C PHE A 628 -1.69 8.89 23.56
N PHE A 629 -1.05 8.85 22.38
CA PHE A 629 -1.36 9.76 21.31
C PHE A 629 -2.82 9.60 20.87
N GLU A 630 -3.35 8.39 20.69
CA GLU A 630 -4.75 8.20 20.33
C GLU A 630 -5.71 8.74 21.41
N LEU A 631 -5.37 8.58 22.69
CA LEU A 631 -6.15 9.07 23.84
C LEU A 631 -6.16 10.61 24.00
N GLN A 632 -5.15 11.33 23.48
CA GLN A 632 -5.02 12.80 23.57
C GLN A 632 -5.09 13.42 24.99
N ASN A 633 -5.07 12.61 26.06
CA ASN A 633 -5.17 13.07 27.45
C ASN A 633 -3.79 13.17 28.12
N LYS A 634 -3.14 14.33 28.00
CA LYS A 634 -1.81 14.58 28.58
C LYS A 634 -1.74 14.39 30.09
N ALA A 635 -2.80 14.73 30.82
CA ALA A 635 -2.83 14.58 32.29
C ALA A 635 -2.76 13.10 32.69
N PHE A 636 -3.58 12.26 32.04
CA PHE A 636 -3.53 10.81 32.26
C PHE A 636 -2.20 10.20 31.82
N CYS A 637 -1.63 10.67 30.70
CA CYS A 637 -0.28 10.26 30.27
C CYS A 637 0.77 10.58 31.34
N SER A 638 0.71 11.79 31.91
CA SER A 638 1.60 12.23 32.99
C SER A 638 1.46 11.36 34.25
N GLU A 639 0.23 11.03 34.64
CA GLU A 639 -0.04 10.14 35.78
C GLU A 639 0.54 8.73 35.56
N CYS A 640 0.37 8.17 34.37
CA CYS A 640 0.87 6.84 34.05
C CYS A 640 2.40 6.80 33.88
N LEU A 641 2.99 7.85 33.34
CA LEU A 641 4.39 7.88 32.95
C LEU A 641 5.31 8.61 33.93
N GLY A 642 4.78 9.33 34.92
CA GLY A 642 5.56 10.19 35.82
C GLY A 642 6.63 9.49 36.66
N LEU A 643 6.67 8.16 36.65
CA LEU A 643 7.71 7.34 37.29
C LEU A 643 8.89 7.01 36.36
N PHE A 644 8.72 7.11 35.03
CA PHE A 644 9.81 6.88 34.09
C PHE A 644 10.75 8.08 34.07
N ARG A 645 12.03 7.84 34.41
CA ARG A 645 13.09 8.86 34.34
C ARG A 645 13.81 8.86 32.99
N CYS A 646 13.79 7.73 32.28
CA CYS A 646 14.50 7.54 31.02
C CYS A 646 13.61 6.84 29.99
N LEU A 647 13.72 7.21 28.72
CA LEU A 647 13.10 6.53 27.58
C LEU A 647 14.15 6.23 26.51
N SER A 648 14.20 4.99 26.04
CA SER A 648 15.11 4.55 24.98
C SER A 648 14.36 4.24 23.70
N PHE A 649 14.80 4.84 22.59
CA PHE A 649 14.39 4.45 21.24
C PHE A 649 15.59 4.06 20.37
N CYS A 650 16.74 3.79 20.99
CA CYS A 650 17.98 3.46 20.29
C CYS A 650 17.80 2.25 19.36
N ASP A 651 18.55 2.27 18.25
CA ASP A 651 18.66 1.19 17.27
C ASP A 651 17.32 0.84 16.56
N VAL A 652 16.37 1.79 16.54
CA VAL A 652 15.10 1.70 15.81
C VAL A 652 14.92 2.89 14.87
N ASN A 653 14.68 2.60 13.59
CA ASN A 653 14.34 3.62 12.59
C ASN A 653 12.98 4.27 12.90
N LEU A 654 12.99 5.47 13.49
CA LEU A 654 11.76 6.19 13.84
C LEU A 654 11.12 6.82 12.60
N THR A 655 9.87 6.51 12.34
CA THR A 655 9.04 7.12 11.29
C THR A 655 8.54 8.52 11.72
N PRO A 656 7.99 9.34 10.79
CA PRO A 656 7.33 10.59 11.16
C PRO A 656 6.19 10.41 12.18
N LEU A 657 5.46 9.28 12.11
CA LEU A 657 4.48 8.88 13.11
C LEU A 657 5.15 8.69 14.47
N ASP A 658 6.23 7.91 14.53
CA ASP A 658 6.94 7.63 15.79
C ASP A 658 7.42 8.93 16.43
N CYS A 659 8.00 9.83 15.64
CA CYS A 659 8.45 11.14 16.14
C CYS A 659 7.28 11.97 16.68
N SER A 660 6.12 11.97 16.00
CA SER A 660 4.93 12.68 16.46
C SER A 660 4.35 12.11 17.75
N VAL A 661 4.26 10.78 17.87
CA VAL A 661 3.68 10.17 19.07
C VAL A 661 4.63 10.25 20.26
N VAL A 662 5.94 10.05 20.05
CA VAL A 662 6.95 10.24 21.10
C VAL A 662 7.01 11.70 21.54
N SER A 663 6.98 12.66 20.61
CA SER A 663 6.90 14.09 20.96
C SER A 663 5.66 14.43 21.80
N PHE A 664 4.49 13.86 21.47
CA PHE A 664 3.29 14.03 22.29
C PHE A 664 3.44 13.43 23.69
N THR A 665 4.01 12.22 23.79
CA THR A 665 4.27 11.56 25.06
C THR A 665 5.24 12.38 25.92
N LEU A 666 6.34 12.87 25.34
CA LEU A 666 7.34 13.69 26.01
C LEU A 666 6.77 15.01 26.56
N GLN A 667 5.84 15.65 25.83
CA GLN A 667 5.12 16.83 26.30
C GLN A 667 4.21 16.58 27.53
N SER A 668 4.00 15.32 27.91
CA SER A 668 3.23 14.95 29.10
C SER A 668 4.10 14.79 30.35
N PHE A 669 5.43 14.76 30.20
CA PHE A 669 6.35 14.76 31.33
C PHE A 669 6.58 16.19 31.82
N GLU A 670 6.67 16.36 33.13
CA GLU A 670 7.27 17.59 33.68
C GLU A 670 8.74 17.67 33.26
N GLU A 671 9.47 16.57 33.47
CA GLU A 671 10.88 16.45 33.11
C GLU A 671 11.26 14.97 32.91
N ILE A 672 12.00 14.68 31.84
CA ILE A 672 12.65 13.40 31.56
C ILE A 672 14.17 13.57 31.64
N GLU A 673 14.84 12.68 32.36
CA GLU A 673 16.28 12.78 32.62
C GLU A 673 17.09 12.43 31.37
N VAL A 674 16.69 11.36 30.68
CA VAL A 674 17.35 10.91 29.43
C VAL A 674 16.36 10.44 28.37
N LEU A 675 16.59 10.94 27.15
CA LEU A 675 16.02 10.40 25.93
C LEU A 675 17.12 9.80 25.04
N GLY A 676 17.06 8.49 24.78
CA GLY A 676 17.98 7.79 23.87
C GLY A 676 17.45 7.75 22.43
N LEU A 677 18.20 8.31 21.48
CA LEU A 677 17.84 8.38 20.04
C LEU A 677 18.97 7.90 19.10
N ARG A 678 19.85 7.01 19.58
CA ARG A 678 20.99 6.51 18.79
C ARG A 678 20.51 5.65 17.61
N GLU A 679 21.15 5.80 16.44
CA GLU A 679 20.86 5.03 15.22
C GLU A 679 19.36 5.05 14.78
N CYS A 680 18.63 6.13 15.08
CA CYS A 680 17.21 6.23 14.74
C CYS A 680 16.90 6.70 13.29
N ASN A 681 17.92 7.03 12.51
CA ASN A 681 17.81 7.52 11.13
C ASN A 681 16.81 8.70 10.96
N LEU A 682 16.96 9.71 11.81
CA LEU A 682 16.14 10.93 11.83
C LEU A 682 16.65 11.96 10.82
N ARG A 683 15.75 12.57 10.05
CA ARG A 683 16.07 13.74 9.20
C ARG A 683 15.73 15.03 9.92
N ARG A 684 16.17 16.17 9.38
CA ARG A 684 15.86 17.51 9.91
C ARG A 684 14.38 17.71 10.26
N LYS A 685 13.48 17.39 9.32
CA LYS A 685 12.03 17.50 9.54
C LYS A 685 11.49 16.55 10.62
N ASP A 686 12.14 15.41 10.84
CA ASP A 686 11.77 14.45 11.88
C ASP A 686 12.21 15.00 13.26
N VAL A 687 13.40 15.61 13.34
CA VAL A 687 13.92 16.30 14.54
C VAL A 687 13.05 17.51 14.93
N GLU A 688 12.62 18.30 13.94
CA GLU A 688 11.75 19.47 14.15
C GLU A 688 10.42 19.09 14.85
N ARG A 689 9.96 17.83 14.75
CA ARG A 689 8.75 17.36 15.45
C ARG A 689 8.93 17.24 16.96
N PHE A 690 10.16 17.10 17.45
CA PHE A 690 10.46 17.06 18.87
C PHE A 690 10.53 18.46 19.49
N ALA A 691 10.60 19.53 18.68
CA ALA A 691 10.73 20.91 19.17
C ALA A 691 9.75 21.27 20.32
N PRO A 692 8.46 20.90 20.27
CA PRO A 692 7.53 21.20 21.36
C PRO A 692 7.86 20.51 22.69
N ALA A 693 8.63 19.43 22.67
CA ALA A 693 8.95 18.59 23.83
C ALA A 693 10.38 18.76 24.35
N LEU A 694 11.26 19.47 23.62
CA LEU A 694 12.69 19.56 23.97
C LEU A 694 12.93 20.16 25.36
N HIS A 695 12.08 21.09 25.79
CA HIS A 695 12.18 21.73 27.10
C HIS A 695 11.90 20.78 28.27
N ASN A 696 11.27 19.62 28.01
CA ASN A 696 11.01 18.61 29.02
C ASN A 696 12.20 17.65 29.18
N ILE A 697 13.24 17.73 28.33
CA ILE A 697 14.34 16.75 28.27
C ILE A 697 15.61 17.36 28.88
N ARG A 698 16.17 16.73 29.92
CA ARG A 698 17.46 17.14 30.50
C ARG A 698 18.64 16.77 29.60
N ASN A 699 18.71 15.52 29.16
CA ASN A 699 19.80 15.02 28.33
C ASN A 699 19.27 14.20 27.15
N ILE A 700 19.85 14.44 25.97
CA ILE A 700 19.67 13.59 24.80
C ILE A 700 20.95 12.76 24.67
N GLY A 701 20.85 11.46 24.93
CA GLY A 701 22.00 10.57 25.11
C GLY A 701 22.24 9.61 23.94
N TYR A 702 23.51 9.25 23.74
CA TYR A 702 23.96 8.18 22.84
C TYR A 702 24.02 6.80 23.51
N ASP A 703 24.05 6.74 24.85
CA ASP A 703 24.17 5.51 25.63
C ASP A 703 23.49 5.70 26.99
N ILE A 704 22.52 4.84 27.33
CA ILE A 704 21.76 4.93 28.59
C ILE A 704 22.61 4.46 29.78
N ASN A 705 23.69 3.72 29.50
CA ASN A 705 24.69 3.30 30.48
C ASN A 705 25.36 4.47 31.22
N ALA A 706 25.33 5.69 30.68
CA ALA A 706 25.86 6.87 31.37
C ALA A 706 25.00 7.33 32.57
N CYS A 707 23.74 6.90 32.67
CA CYS A 707 22.86 7.27 33.80
C CYS A 707 22.97 6.37 35.02
N LEU A 708 23.60 5.20 34.89
CA LEU A 708 23.80 4.29 36.01
C LEU A 708 25.12 4.55 36.77
N LEU A 709 25.94 5.51 36.32
CA LEU A 709 27.24 5.85 36.93
C LEU A 709 27.23 7.12 37.79
N THR A 710 26.09 7.76 38.01
CA THR A 710 25.99 8.96 38.87
C THR A 710 25.21 8.75 40.16
N SER A 711 24.83 7.52 40.50
CA SER A 711 24.34 7.14 41.83
C SER A 711 25.37 6.31 42.60
N SER A 712 26.49 6.95 42.97
CA SER A 712 27.36 6.50 44.05
C SER A 712 27.76 7.65 44.95
#